data_AF-A0A091LKP3-F1
#
_entry.id   AF-A0A091LKP3-F1
#
_cell.length_a   1.000
_cell.length_b   1.000
_cell.length_c   1.000
_cell.angle_alpha   90.00
_cell.angle_beta   90.00
_cell.angle_gamma   90.00
#
_symmetry.space_group_name_H-M   'P 1'
#
loop_
_entity.id
_entity.type
_entity.pdbx_description
1 polymer ?
#
loop_
_entity_poly.entity_id
_entity_poly.type
_entity_poly.pdbx_seq_one_letter_code
_entity_poly.pdbx_strand_id
1 'polypeptide(L)'
;SFTHLPVKVIPSHAFEGLRDAFIIEISQSDSLERIEASAFDSLPTLSEILILNTKNLLHIEDGAFRNLPRLKYLSICNTGIRQFPDLTQIFSLEAHFILELCDNLRMTTIPQNAFQGMNNESLTLKLYKNGFEDIHSHAFNGTKLNQLILKDNKNLRWIHNDALRGATGPDVLDISSTALESLPSYGLEAIQVLNATSSYSLKRLPPLDKFSSLLEAALTYPSHCCAFRNLRTEKQNSLLSIFDNFSKECESTMRKRTNEVLEDSYNTSLWSAEKNMYPFATDEETSPYSYSAIFDDSEMTGFDFEYDFCQPKILTCTPEPDAFNPCEDILGYSFLRVLIWFINILAIAGNFTVLLVLITSHYKLTVPRFLMCNLSFADFCMGLYLLLIASVDAQTSGQYYNHAIDWQTGSGCSTAGFFTVFASELSVYTLTVITIERWHTITYAMQLDRKLRLRHAVPIMLGGWIFSILIAVLPLLGVSSYMKVSICLPMDIETGLSQAYILLILVLNVVAFIVICACYIKIYIAVQNPELVAANKDTKVAKRMAILIFTDFTCMAPISFFAISAAFKVPLITVTNSKILLVLFYPVNSCANPFLYAIFTKAFRRDFFLLMSKLGCCKSRAELYRMNYFSAYTSNCKNGSSATAPHQAPQPL
;
A
#
# COMPACT_ATOMS: atom_id res chain seq x y z
N SER A 1 39.27 21.26 29.90
CA SER A 1 38.68 19.93 29.69
C SER A 1 38.99 19.06 30.90
N PHE A 2 37.98 18.37 31.41
CA PHE A 2 38.03 17.49 32.57
C PHE A 2 37.65 16.08 32.12
N THR A 3 38.65 15.29 31.74
CA THR A 3 38.50 13.90 31.32
C THR A 3 38.80 12.96 32.49
N HIS A 4 38.05 11.84 32.60
CA HIS A 4 38.25 10.83 33.65
C HIS A 4 38.31 11.39 35.08
N LEU A 5 37.40 12.32 35.42
CA LEU A 5 37.35 12.89 36.76
C LEU A 5 37.08 11.80 37.80
N PRO A 6 37.93 11.63 38.83
CA PRO A 6 37.71 10.69 39.92
C PRO A 6 36.75 11.24 41.00
N VAL A 7 36.05 12.35 40.72
CA VAL A 7 35.14 13.01 41.66
C VAL A 7 33.72 12.52 41.46
N LYS A 8 32.98 12.39 42.56
CA LYS A 8 31.56 12.01 42.54
C LYS A 8 30.62 13.18 42.27
N VAL A 9 31.03 14.39 42.62
CA VAL A 9 30.17 15.57 42.60
C VAL A 9 30.94 16.76 42.04
N ILE A 10 30.29 17.52 41.15
CA ILE A 10 30.71 18.89 40.82
C ILE A 10 29.95 19.82 41.78
N PRO A 11 30.65 20.48 42.72
CA PRO A 11 29.99 21.27 43.75
C PRO A 11 29.43 22.58 43.20
N SER A 12 28.55 23.22 43.97
CA SER A 12 28.11 24.58 43.68
C SER A 12 29.30 25.53 43.51
N HIS A 13 29.20 26.45 42.55
CA HIS A 13 30.24 27.45 42.25
C HIS A 13 31.61 26.85 41.85
N ALA A 14 31.67 25.58 41.40
CA ALA A 14 32.91 24.91 41.04
C ALA A 14 33.77 25.65 40.01
N PHE A 15 33.14 26.39 39.11
CA PHE A 15 33.80 27.13 38.03
C PHE A 15 33.84 28.64 38.27
N GLU A 16 33.43 29.10 39.45
CA GLU A 16 33.41 30.53 39.78
C GLU A 16 34.81 31.14 39.66
N GLY A 17 34.89 32.34 39.09
CA GLY A 17 36.14 33.06 38.89
C GLY A 17 36.87 32.75 37.58
N LEU A 18 36.43 31.76 36.78
CA LEU A 18 36.95 31.47 35.44
C LEU A 18 36.46 32.47 34.39
N ARG A 19 36.85 33.74 34.54
CA ARG A 19 36.34 34.87 33.74
C ARG A 19 36.69 34.84 32.25
N ASP A 20 37.73 34.10 31.89
CA ASP A 20 38.22 33.98 30.50
C ASP A 20 37.95 32.57 29.92
N ALA A 21 37.23 31.70 30.65
CA ALA A 21 36.92 30.38 30.14
C ALA A 21 35.95 30.49 28.96
N PHE A 22 36.34 29.85 27.85
CA PHE A 22 35.54 29.81 26.62
C PHE A 22 34.79 28.48 26.46
N ILE A 23 35.41 27.37 26.89
CA ILE A 23 34.86 26.01 26.77
C ILE A 23 35.07 25.27 28.10
N ILE A 24 34.00 24.65 28.62
CA ILE A 24 34.08 23.69 29.72
C ILE A 24 33.61 22.34 29.20
N GLU A 25 34.54 21.39 29.12
CA GLU A 25 34.26 20.01 28.76
C GLU A 25 34.45 19.11 29.99
N ILE A 26 33.46 18.29 30.29
CA ILE A 26 33.46 17.22 31.28
C ILE A 26 33.16 15.92 30.54
N SER A 27 34.15 15.04 30.42
CA SER A 27 33.99 13.85 29.61
C SER A 27 34.58 12.57 30.22
N GLN A 28 34.06 11.42 29.80
CA GLN A 28 34.58 10.08 30.13
C GLN A 28 34.76 9.83 31.63
N SER A 29 33.88 10.39 32.46
CA SER A 29 34.00 10.34 33.91
C SER A 29 33.04 9.29 34.47
N ASP A 30 33.59 8.14 34.86
CA ASP A 30 32.83 7.02 35.41
C ASP A 30 32.47 7.20 36.89
N SER A 31 33.11 8.14 37.59
CA SER A 31 32.84 8.39 39.01
C SER A 31 31.79 9.47 39.26
N LEU A 32 31.53 10.33 38.27
CA LEU A 32 30.65 11.49 38.44
C LEU A 32 29.19 11.04 38.55
N GLU A 33 28.55 11.35 39.68
CA GLU A 33 27.18 10.97 40.01
C GLU A 33 26.22 12.16 39.98
N ARG A 34 26.70 13.37 40.31
CA ARG A 34 25.86 14.57 40.49
C ARG A 34 26.54 15.89 40.11
N ILE A 35 25.77 16.83 39.57
CA ILE A 35 26.14 18.25 39.41
C ILE A 35 25.21 19.08 40.28
N GLU A 36 25.77 19.86 41.20
CA GLU A 36 25.01 20.67 42.15
C GLU A 36 24.50 21.99 41.54
N ALA A 37 23.52 22.61 42.18
CA ALA A 37 22.99 23.90 41.78
C ALA A 37 24.08 24.99 41.72
N SER A 38 23.95 25.95 40.79
CA SER A 38 24.93 27.02 40.55
C SER A 38 26.36 26.50 40.25
N ALA A 39 26.54 25.26 39.77
CA ALA A 39 27.85 24.78 39.34
C ALA A 39 28.43 25.62 38.19
N PHE A 40 27.59 26.00 37.22
CA PHE A 40 27.91 26.89 36.10
C PHE A 40 27.16 28.21 36.28
N ASP A 41 27.74 29.13 37.05
CA ASP A 41 27.11 30.41 37.39
C ASP A 41 28.02 31.58 37.01
N SER A 42 27.44 32.59 36.33
CA SER A 42 28.05 33.91 36.12
C SER A 42 29.40 33.86 35.39
N LEU A 43 29.42 33.11 34.28
CA LEU A 43 30.58 32.95 33.40
C LEU A 43 30.37 33.75 32.10
N PRO A 44 30.87 35.01 32.02
CA PRO A 44 30.47 35.95 30.98
C PRO A 44 31.06 35.64 29.59
N THR A 45 32.16 34.89 29.51
CA THR A 45 32.84 34.54 28.24
C THR A 45 32.54 33.12 27.76
N LEU A 46 31.86 32.32 28.57
CA LEU A 46 31.67 30.90 28.29
C LEU A 46 30.75 30.71 27.09
N SER A 47 31.28 30.07 26.05
CA SER A 47 30.58 29.81 24.80
C SER A 47 30.08 28.37 24.72
N GLU A 48 30.82 27.42 25.29
CA GLU A 48 30.50 25.99 25.14
C GLU A 48 30.57 25.22 26.45
N ILE A 49 29.56 24.39 26.70
CA ILE A 49 29.54 23.40 27.78
C ILE A 49 29.28 22.02 27.18
N LEU A 50 30.18 21.09 27.46
CA LEU A 50 30.11 19.71 26.97
C LEU A 50 30.13 18.75 28.16
N ILE A 51 29.07 17.96 28.33
CA ILE A 51 28.97 16.89 29.33
C ILE A 51 28.78 15.58 28.57
N LEU A 52 29.86 14.82 28.38
CA LEU A 52 29.91 13.72 27.42
C LEU A 52 30.34 12.40 28.07
N ASN A 53 29.66 11.30 27.76
CA ASN A 53 30.06 9.96 28.19
C ASN A 53 30.22 9.82 29.72
N THR A 54 29.31 10.41 30.49
CA THR A 54 29.26 10.34 31.96
C THR A 54 28.08 9.47 32.41
N LYS A 55 28.17 8.16 32.15
CA LYS A 55 27.04 7.22 32.30
C LYS A 55 26.48 7.12 33.72
N ASN A 56 27.31 7.40 34.72
CA ASN A 56 26.92 7.36 36.13
C ASN A 56 26.39 8.70 36.64
N LEU A 57 26.37 9.76 35.82
CA LEU A 57 25.74 11.02 36.18
C LEU A 57 24.23 10.82 36.19
N LEU A 58 23.63 10.79 37.38
CA LEU A 58 22.20 10.50 37.56
C LEU A 58 21.36 11.76 37.71
N HIS A 59 21.96 12.84 38.25
CA HIS A 59 21.25 14.05 38.63
C HIS A 59 22.05 15.31 38.28
N ILE A 60 21.39 16.23 37.59
CA ILE A 60 21.81 17.62 37.46
C ILE A 60 20.77 18.41 38.24
N GLU A 61 21.19 19.05 39.33
CA GLU A 61 20.27 19.81 40.20
C GLU A 61 19.68 21.02 39.46
N ASP A 62 18.45 21.40 39.81
CA ASP A 62 17.78 22.56 39.23
C ASP A 62 18.60 23.84 39.47
N GLY A 63 18.69 24.69 38.44
CA GLY A 63 19.58 25.84 38.49
C GLY A 63 21.08 25.52 38.47
N ALA A 64 21.52 24.35 38.01
CA ALA A 64 22.95 24.09 37.77
C ALA A 64 23.57 25.04 36.72
N PHE A 65 22.77 25.49 35.74
CA PHE A 65 23.18 26.42 34.69
C PHE A 65 22.51 27.79 34.89
N ARG A 66 23.29 28.84 35.19
CA ARG A 66 22.76 30.17 35.50
C ARG A 66 23.60 31.29 34.90
N ASN A 67 22.92 32.29 34.34
CA ASN A 67 23.51 33.56 33.91
C ASN A 67 24.74 33.36 33.00
N LEU A 68 24.50 32.74 31.84
CA LEU A 68 25.51 32.40 30.84
C LEU A 68 25.22 33.16 29.53
N PRO A 69 25.48 34.48 29.48
CA PRO A 69 24.99 35.36 28.41
C PRO A 69 25.63 35.09 27.04
N ARG A 70 26.82 34.48 27.00
CA ARG A 70 27.56 34.16 25.76
C ARG A 70 27.51 32.68 25.37
N LEU A 71 26.72 31.87 26.08
CA LEU A 71 26.65 30.44 25.79
C LEU A 71 26.00 30.22 24.42
N LYS A 72 26.69 29.52 23.52
CA LYS A 72 26.24 29.17 22.17
C LYS A 72 25.89 27.70 22.05
N TYR A 73 26.61 26.84 22.76
CA TYR A 73 26.49 25.40 22.60
C TYR A 73 26.49 24.69 23.96
N LEU A 74 25.41 23.95 24.22
CA LEU A 74 25.30 23.09 25.39
C LEU A 74 25.02 21.66 24.92
N SER A 75 25.93 20.76 25.22
CA SER A 75 25.83 19.34 24.88
C SER A 75 25.81 18.47 26.13
N ILE A 76 24.79 17.64 26.29
CA ILE A 76 24.67 16.65 27.36
C ILE A 76 24.35 15.30 26.71
N CYS A 77 25.38 14.48 26.57
CA CYS A 77 25.30 13.25 25.79
C CYS A 77 25.84 12.02 26.50
N ASN A 78 25.13 10.90 26.30
CA ASN A 78 25.47 9.58 26.86
C ASN A 78 25.65 9.64 28.39
N THR A 79 24.64 10.16 29.08
CA THR A 79 24.61 10.29 30.55
C THR A 79 23.51 9.41 31.16
N GLY A 80 23.55 9.25 32.49
CA GLY A 80 22.57 8.46 33.25
C GLY A 80 21.35 9.24 33.74
N ILE A 81 21.21 10.51 33.33
CA ILE A 81 20.18 11.42 33.85
C ILE A 81 18.77 10.91 33.53
N ARG A 82 17.87 11.07 34.51
CA ARG A 82 16.48 10.60 34.40
C ARG A 82 15.47 11.73 34.21
N GLN A 83 15.83 12.94 34.61
CA GLN A 83 14.99 14.13 34.54
C GLN A 83 15.56 15.08 33.50
N PHE A 84 14.68 15.83 32.86
CA PHE A 84 15.07 16.90 31.96
C PHE A 84 15.78 17.99 32.76
N PRO A 85 16.99 18.44 32.36
CA PRO A 85 17.74 19.44 33.12
C PRO A 85 17.01 20.79 33.13
N ASP A 86 17.09 21.54 34.24
CA ASP A 86 16.59 22.92 34.29
C ASP A 86 17.51 23.84 33.46
N LEU A 87 16.95 24.39 32.39
CA LEU A 87 17.64 25.28 31.46
C LEU A 87 17.07 26.70 31.50
N THR A 88 16.12 26.96 32.40
CA THR A 88 15.31 28.20 32.39
C THR A 88 16.07 29.44 32.83
N GLN A 89 17.23 29.26 33.46
CA GLN A 89 18.04 30.32 34.06
C GLN A 89 19.33 30.64 33.29
N ILE A 90 19.48 30.10 32.07
CA ILE A 90 20.69 30.32 31.24
C ILE A 90 20.76 31.77 30.73
N PHE A 91 19.66 32.31 30.21
CA PHE A 91 19.55 33.69 29.69
C PHE A 91 20.65 34.08 28.67
N SER A 92 20.94 33.20 27.71
CA SER A 92 21.90 33.47 26.64
C SER A 92 21.36 34.52 25.66
N LEU A 93 22.25 35.43 25.24
CA LEU A 93 21.99 36.52 24.28
C LEU A 93 22.56 36.23 22.88
N GLU A 94 23.18 35.07 22.70
CA GLU A 94 23.79 34.72 21.40
C GLU A 94 22.73 34.33 20.37
N ALA A 95 22.95 34.76 19.13
CA ALA A 95 22.18 34.27 18.00
C ALA A 95 22.63 32.84 17.65
N HIS A 96 21.69 31.97 17.27
CA HIS A 96 21.93 30.58 16.90
C HIS A 96 22.44 29.70 18.04
N PHE A 97 21.72 29.68 19.15
CA PHE A 97 22.00 28.76 20.25
C PHE A 97 21.70 27.31 19.83
N ILE A 98 22.62 26.40 20.10
CA ILE A 98 22.45 24.97 19.84
C ILE A 98 22.41 24.22 21.18
N LEU A 99 21.28 23.57 21.45
CA LEU A 99 21.17 22.59 22.53
C LEU A 99 21.22 21.18 21.93
N GLU A 100 22.12 20.36 22.44
CA GLU A 100 22.25 18.95 22.07
C GLU A 100 22.06 18.05 23.28
N LEU A 101 20.94 17.32 23.32
CA LEU A 101 20.69 16.25 24.27
C LEU A 101 20.65 14.95 23.49
N CYS A 102 21.62 14.05 23.72
CA CYS A 102 21.71 12.82 22.95
C CYS A 102 22.08 11.58 23.79
N ASP A 103 21.58 10.41 23.39
CA ASP A 103 21.88 9.13 24.06
C ASP A 103 21.54 9.10 25.57
N ASN A 104 20.61 9.94 26.06
CA ASN A 104 20.13 9.91 27.45
C ASN A 104 18.89 9.00 27.57
N LEU A 105 19.13 7.69 27.57
CA LEU A 105 18.10 6.65 27.44
C LEU A 105 17.09 6.59 28.60
N ARG A 106 17.39 7.21 29.75
CA ARG A 106 16.52 7.20 30.94
C ARG A 106 15.66 8.45 31.08
N MET A 107 15.83 9.43 30.21
CA MET A 107 15.03 10.65 30.18
C MET A 107 13.79 10.40 29.32
N THR A 108 12.62 10.33 29.95
CA THR A 108 11.39 9.87 29.29
C THR A 108 10.46 10.99 28.85
N THR A 109 10.52 12.17 29.45
CA THR A 109 9.51 13.23 29.22
C THR A 109 10.19 14.57 28.94
N ILE A 110 9.62 15.38 28.05
CA ILE A 110 9.95 16.82 27.97
C ILE A 110 8.85 17.61 28.69
N PRO A 111 9.17 18.30 29.80
CA PRO A 111 8.18 19.00 30.61
C PRO A 111 7.69 20.30 29.94
N GLN A 112 6.66 20.92 30.54
CA GLN A 112 6.12 22.19 30.07
C GLN A 112 7.16 23.31 30.29
N ASN A 113 7.25 24.25 29.35
CA ASN A 113 8.16 25.40 29.41
C ASN A 113 9.65 25.03 29.62
N ALA A 114 10.07 23.82 29.22
CA ALA A 114 11.40 23.28 29.50
C ALA A 114 12.57 24.15 28.97
N PHE A 115 12.30 24.95 27.95
CA PHE A 115 13.28 25.80 27.27
C PHE A 115 13.06 27.31 27.50
N GLN A 116 12.06 27.68 28.31
CA GLN A 116 11.71 29.07 28.52
C GLN A 116 12.82 29.80 29.29
N GLY A 117 13.29 30.94 28.80
CA GLY A 117 14.37 31.72 29.45
C GLY A 117 15.79 31.27 29.10
N MET A 118 15.95 30.25 28.25
CA MET A 118 17.26 29.82 27.76
C MET A 118 17.86 30.82 26.76
N ASN A 119 17.13 31.13 25.69
CA ASN A 119 17.54 32.02 24.61
C ASN A 119 16.31 32.66 23.95
N ASN A 120 16.38 33.97 23.67
CA ASN A 120 15.27 34.75 23.09
C ASN A 120 15.46 35.08 21.59
N GLU A 121 16.51 34.55 20.95
CA GLU A 121 16.90 34.86 19.57
C GLU A 121 16.59 33.73 18.60
N SER A 122 17.43 32.71 18.49
CA SER A 122 17.18 31.57 17.60
C SER A 122 17.80 30.30 18.18
N LEU A 123 16.99 29.25 18.22
CA LEU A 123 17.30 28.01 18.91
C LEU A 123 17.25 26.82 17.96
N THR A 124 18.32 26.02 17.98
CA THR A 124 18.41 24.71 17.32
C THR A 124 18.43 23.64 18.39
N LEU A 125 17.36 22.84 18.44
CA LEU A 125 17.19 21.76 19.41
C LEU A 125 17.51 20.41 18.76
N LYS A 126 18.64 19.83 19.14
CA LYS A 126 19.08 18.48 18.75
C LYS A 126 18.79 17.52 19.89
N LEU A 127 17.63 16.88 19.85
CA LEU A 127 17.08 16.03 20.91
C LEU A 127 16.96 14.58 20.44
N TYR A 128 18.03 13.98 19.94
CA TYR A 128 17.99 12.68 19.25
C TYR A 128 18.49 11.52 20.10
N LYS A 129 18.03 10.29 19.82
CA LYS A 129 18.44 9.05 20.52
C LYS A 129 18.25 9.06 22.05
N ASN A 130 17.29 9.81 22.58
CA ASN A 130 16.95 9.79 24.01
C ASN A 130 15.85 8.76 24.31
N GLY A 131 15.52 8.63 25.59
CA GLY A 131 14.46 7.76 26.08
C GLY A 131 13.04 8.35 25.99
N PHE A 132 12.83 9.44 25.25
CA PHE A 132 11.57 10.18 25.28
C PHE A 132 10.38 9.29 24.86
N GLU A 133 9.29 9.36 25.62
CA GLU A 133 8.01 8.70 25.37
C GLU A 133 6.92 9.73 25.04
N ASP A 134 6.95 10.88 25.72
CA ASP A 134 5.96 11.94 25.65
C ASP A 134 6.56 13.36 25.73
N ILE A 135 5.98 14.28 24.95
CA ILE A 135 6.27 15.71 25.00
C ILE A 135 5.00 16.45 25.45
N HIS A 136 5.08 17.09 26.60
CA HIS A 136 3.94 17.78 27.21
C HIS A 136 3.47 19.02 26.42
N SER A 137 2.24 19.46 26.68
CA SER A 137 1.71 20.72 26.15
C SER A 137 2.57 21.91 26.55
N HIS A 138 2.73 22.90 25.68
CA HIS A 138 3.56 24.09 25.90
C HIS A 138 5.03 23.79 26.26
N ALA A 139 5.56 22.61 25.89
CA ALA A 139 6.96 22.26 26.12
C ALA A 139 7.94 23.29 25.53
N PHE A 140 7.64 23.81 24.34
CA PHE A 140 8.47 24.77 23.61
C PHE A 140 8.00 26.22 23.73
N ASN A 141 7.09 26.53 24.66
CA ASN A 141 6.51 27.85 24.81
C ASN A 141 7.56 28.94 25.09
N GLY A 142 7.42 30.10 24.43
CA GLY A 142 8.32 31.24 24.60
C GLY A 142 9.68 31.07 23.92
N THR A 143 9.80 30.13 22.96
CA THR A 143 11.05 29.90 22.21
C THR A 143 10.91 30.28 20.74
N LYS A 144 12.05 30.62 20.13
CA LYS A 144 12.17 30.84 18.68
C LYS A 144 12.99 29.72 18.07
N LEU A 145 12.32 28.73 17.49
CA LEU A 145 12.93 27.52 16.96
C LEU A 145 13.30 27.70 15.49
N ASN A 146 14.55 27.45 15.14
CA ASN A 146 14.99 27.25 13.76
C ASN A 146 14.82 25.76 13.40
N GLN A 147 15.41 24.87 14.20
CA GLN A 147 15.36 23.42 13.96
C GLN A 147 14.96 22.67 15.23
N LEU A 148 14.09 21.67 15.06
CA LEU A 148 13.71 20.71 16.10
C LEU A 148 13.95 19.29 15.58
N ILE A 149 14.99 18.64 16.09
CA ILE A 149 15.41 17.30 15.68
C ILE A 149 15.12 16.33 16.83
N LEU A 150 14.07 15.52 16.67
CA LEU A 150 13.60 14.47 17.58
C LEU A 150 13.91 13.06 17.03
N LYS A 151 14.86 12.96 16.11
CA LYS A 151 15.23 11.72 15.43
C LYS A 151 15.66 10.61 16.40
N ASP A 152 15.39 9.36 16.04
CA ASP A 152 15.83 8.14 16.75
C ASP A 152 15.30 8.00 18.20
N ASN A 153 14.33 8.81 18.63
CA ASN A 153 13.60 8.58 19.88
C ASN A 153 12.56 7.47 19.67
N LYS A 154 13.02 6.21 19.70
CA LYS A 154 12.21 5.03 19.33
C LYS A 154 10.95 4.83 20.16
N ASN A 155 10.92 5.34 21.40
CA ASN A 155 9.77 5.20 22.29
C ASN A 155 8.84 6.42 22.25
N LEU A 156 9.18 7.48 21.51
CA LEU A 156 8.39 8.71 21.46
C LEU A 156 7.11 8.44 20.70
N ARG A 157 5.99 8.44 21.42
CA ARG A 157 4.67 8.10 20.89
C ARG A 157 3.75 9.31 20.79
N TRP A 158 3.91 10.29 21.68
CA TRP A 158 2.97 11.41 21.83
C TRP A 158 3.71 12.75 21.83
N ILE A 159 3.29 13.62 20.92
CA ILE A 159 3.54 15.06 21.01
C ILE A 159 2.18 15.71 21.21
N HIS A 160 1.96 16.31 22.39
CA HIS A 160 0.69 16.95 22.67
C HIS A 160 0.35 18.03 21.64
N ASN A 161 -0.93 18.20 21.31
CA ASN A 161 -1.40 19.14 20.29
C ASN A 161 -0.93 20.59 20.50
N ASP A 162 -0.76 20.99 21.76
CA ASP A 162 -0.33 22.33 22.16
C ASP A 162 1.18 22.39 22.50
N ALA A 163 1.97 21.36 22.19
CA ALA A 163 3.39 21.33 22.54
C ALA A 163 4.18 22.51 21.95
N LEU A 164 3.87 22.91 20.71
CA LEU A 164 4.46 24.03 19.98
C LEU A 164 3.72 25.36 20.20
N ARG A 165 2.71 25.41 21.08
CA ARG A 165 1.94 26.62 21.31
C ARG A 165 2.79 27.66 22.03
N GLY A 166 2.86 28.86 21.46
CA GLY A 166 3.71 29.95 21.96
C GLY A 166 5.18 29.85 21.54
N ALA A 167 5.55 28.85 20.75
CA ALA A 167 6.83 28.83 20.02
C ALA A 167 6.66 29.52 18.66
N THR A 168 7.72 30.16 18.14
CA THR A 168 7.80 30.55 16.73
C THR A 168 8.71 29.59 15.99
N GLY A 169 8.32 29.13 14.79
CA GLY A 169 8.97 27.99 14.13
C GLY A 169 8.38 26.64 14.60
N PRO A 170 9.07 25.50 14.41
CA PRO A 170 10.38 25.35 13.75
C PRO A 170 10.32 25.47 12.23
N ASP A 171 11.42 25.87 11.59
CA ASP A 171 11.58 25.80 10.12
C ASP A 171 11.88 24.36 9.67
N VAL A 172 12.65 23.61 10.46
CA VAL A 172 12.98 22.20 10.20
C VAL A 172 12.47 21.32 11.35
N LEU A 173 11.65 20.33 11.03
CA LEU A 173 11.18 19.31 11.98
C LEU A 173 11.63 17.92 11.52
N ASP A 174 12.50 17.27 12.30
CA ASP A 174 12.90 15.88 12.05
C ASP A 174 12.38 14.96 13.17
N ILE A 175 11.43 14.09 12.82
CA ILE A 175 10.82 13.08 13.69
C ILE A 175 11.10 11.67 13.17
N SER A 176 12.20 11.48 12.42
CA SER A 176 12.55 10.20 11.81
C SER A 176 12.86 9.13 12.86
N SER A 177 12.50 7.89 12.57
CA SER A 177 12.73 6.73 13.46
C SER A 177 12.12 6.91 14.87
N THR A 178 10.93 7.51 14.91
CA THR A 178 10.10 7.63 16.14
C THR A 178 8.87 6.74 16.06
N ALA A 179 8.22 6.51 17.20
CA ALA A 179 6.96 5.77 17.28
C ALA A 179 5.72 6.69 17.30
N LEU A 180 5.86 7.92 16.78
CA LEU A 180 4.83 8.94 16.84
C LEU A 180 3.60 8.52 16.03
N GLU A 181 2.41 8.56 16.65
CA GLU A 181 1.16 8.16 15.99
C GLU A 181 0.54 9.29 15.16
N SER A 182 0.72 10.54 15.60
CA SER A 182 0.19 11.74 14.92
C SER A 182 1.05 12.98 15.20
N LEU A 183 1.12 13.88 14.22
CA LEU A 183 1.69 15.21 14.41
C LEU A 183 0.76 16.14 15.20
N PRO A 184 1.31 17.16 15.91
CA PRO A 184 0.50 18.11 16.67
C PRO A 184 -0.37 18.98 15.77
N SER A 185 -1.49 19.45 16.31
CA SER A 185 -2.47 20.25 15.56
C SER A 185 -2.05 21.71 15.35
N TYR A 186 -1.12 22.25 16.13
CA TYR A 186 -0.72 23.66 16.11
C TYR A 186 0.79 23.80 15.95
N GLY A 187 1.25 24.94 15.41
CA GLY A 187 2.68 25.25 15.27
C GLY A 187 3.37 24.60 14.06
N LEU A 188 2.59 24.08 13.09
CA LEU A 188 3.14 23.47 11.86
C LEU A 188 3.27 24.47 10.68
N GLU A 189 2.71 25.68 10.82
CA GLU A 189 2.57 26.67 9.74
C GLU A 189 3.93 27.20 9.24
N ALA A 190 4.91 27.26 10.13
CA ALA A 190 6.26 27.75 9.84
C ALA A 190 7.19 26.66 9.25
N ILE A 191 6.80 25.39 9.30
CA ILE A 191 7.67 24.29 8.87
C ILE A 191 7.91 24.36 7.37
N GLN A 192 9.19 24.42 6.99
CA GLN A 192 9.68 24.39 5.62
C GLN A 192 10.17 22.99 5.24
N VAL A 193 10.80 22.28 6.19
CA VAL A 193 11.33 20.92 5.96
C VAL A 193 10.78 19.97 7.02
N LEU A 194 10.07 18.93 6.57
CA LEU A 194 9.55 17.86 7.42
C LEU A 194 10.24 16.54 7.09
N ASN A 195 10.97 15.98 8.05
CA ASN A 195 11.57 14.66 7.94
C ASN A 195 10.89 13.68 8.91
N ALA A 196 10.32 12.60 8.38
CA ALA A 196 9.59 11.56 9.09
C ALA A 196 9.88 10.20 8.42
N THR A 197 11.16 9.93 8.15
CA THR A 197 11.62 8.66 7.58
C THR A 197 11.65 7.55 8.64
N SER A 198 11.30 6.32 8.28
CA SER A 198 11.24 5.17 9.19
C SER A 198 10.32 5.34 10.41
N SER A 199 9.31 6.20 10.31
CA SER A 199 8.30 6.48 11.34
C SER A 199 6.98 5.78 11.01
N TYR A 200 6.97 4.45 11.09
CA TYR A 200 5.85 3.59 10.67
C TYR A 200 4.57 3.73 11.50
N SER A 201 4.65 4.25 12.73
CA SER A 201 3.45 4.54 13.52
C SER A 201 2.66 5.75 13.01
N LEU A 202 3.32 6.65 12.26
CA LEU A 202 2.70 7.86 11.74
C LEU A 202 1.90 7.51 10.49
N LYS A 203 0.67 7.02 10.67
CA LYS A 203 -0.18 6.59 9.55
C LYS A 203 -0.96 7.73 8.91
N ARG A 204 -1.24 8.79 9.66
CA ARG A 204 -2.07 9.91 9.21
C ARG A 204 -1.35 11.23 9.33
N LEU A 205 -1.61 12.12 8.37
CA LEU A 205 -1.15 13.50 8.42
C LEU A 205 -2.30 14.44 8.83
N PRO A 206 -1.99 15.53 9.54
CA PRO A 206 -2.98 16.59 9.79
C PRO A 206 -3.37 17.28 8.47
N PRO A 207 -4.46 18.08 8.47
CA PRO A 207 -4.91 18.78 7.28
C PRO A 207 -3.79 19.60 6.64
N LEU A 208 -3.70 19.53 5.30
CA LEU A 208 -2.60 20.13 4.55
C LEU A 208 -2.56 21.66 4.63
N ASP A 209 -3.70 22.30 4.92
CA ASP A 209 -3.80 23.75 5.12
C ASP A 209 -2.88 24.24 6.25
N LYS A 210 -2.51 23.35 7.18
CA LYS A 210 -1.60 23.66 8.28
C LYS A 210 -0.13 23.71 7.87
N PHE A 211 0.22 23.21 6.69
CA PHE A 211 1.57 23.23 6.13
C PHE A 211 1.69 24.32 5.06
N SER A 212 1.49 25.58 5.44
CA SER A 212 1.48 26.71 4.51
C SER A 212 2.85 26.98 3.87
N SER A 213 3.92 26.79 4.63
CA SER A 213 5.30 27.16 4.26
C SER A 213 6.18 25.97 3.84
N LEU A 214 5.61 24.76 3.75
CA LEU A 214 6.35 23.53 3.51
C LEU A 214 6.95 23.50 2.09
N LEU A 215 8.25 23.24 2.01
CA LEU A 215 9.06 23.16 0.79
C LEU A 215 9.59 21.75 0.54
N GLU A 216 9.89 21.00 1.59
CA GLU A 216 10.42 19.64 1.48
C GLU A 216 9.77 18.70 2.52
N ALA A 217 9.39 17.51 2.09
CA ALA A 217 8.84 16.47 2.94
C ALA A 217 9.51 15.11 2.64
N ALA A 218 10.33 14.61 3.55
CA ALA A 218 10.89 13.27 3.49
C ALA A 218 10.09 12.37 4.45
N LEU A 219 9.25 11.49 3.91
CA LEU A 219 8.26 10.72 4.66
C LEU A 219 8.54 9.22 4.59
N THR A 220 7.82 8.43 5.39
CA THR A 220 7.92 6.97 5.37
C THR A 220 7.05 6.34 4.27
N TYR A 221 5.87 6.91 4.03
CA TYR A 221 4.87 6.32 3.15
C TYR A 221 4.69 7.13 1.85
N PRO A 222 4.80 6.49 0.67
CA PRO A 222 4.56 7.17 -0.62
C PRO A 222 3.15 7.78 -0.74
N SER A 223 2.15 7.18 -0.08
CA SER A 223 0.77 7.66 -0.08
C SER A 223 0.60 9.04 0.58
N HIS A 224 1.49 9.42 1.50
CA HIS A 224 1.46 10.76 2.08
C HIS A 224 1.88 11.83 1.05
N CYS A 225 2.84 11.53 0.19
CA CYS A 225 3.27 12.43 -0.88
C CYS A 225 2.16 12.69 -1.92
N CYS A 226 1.20 11.77 -2.07
CA CYS A 226 0.02 11.99 -2.89
C CYS A 226 -0.85 13.16 -2.43
N ALA A 227 -0.95 13.37 -1.11
CA ALA A 227 -1.72 14.47 -0.52
C ALA A 227 -1.13 15.82 -0.97
N PHE A 228 0.20 15.95 -0.89
CA PHE A 228 0.94 17.14 -1.28
C PHE A 228 0.93 17.39 -2.80
N ARG A 229 0.85 16.34 -3.62
CA ARG A 229 0.74 16.46 -5.08
C ARG A 229 -0.57 17.14 -5.51
N ASN A 230 -1.69 16.81 -4.88
CA ASN A 230 -2.98 17.42 -5.21
C ASN A 230 -3.01 18.90 -4.79
N LEU A 231 -2.43 19.23 -3.63
CA LEU A 231 -2.25 20.61 -3.19
C LEU A 231 -1.38 21.40 -4.16
N ARG A 232 -0.33 20.77 -4.72
CA ARG A 232 0.48 21.35 -5.80
C ARG A 232 -0.36 21.65 -7.03
N THR A 233 -1.24 20.75 -7.48
CA THR A 233 -2.10 21.00 -8.65
C THR A 233 -3.08 22.15 -8.42
N GLU A 234 -3.71 22.25 -7.24
CA GLU A 234 -4.59 23.37 -6.90
C GLU A 234 -3.84 24.70 -6.77
N LYS A 235 -2.73 24.71 -6.01
CA LYS A 235 -1.87 25.90 -5.88
C LYS A 235 -1.32 26.32 -7.24
N GLN A 236 -0.87 25.38 -8.07
CA GLN A 236 -0.31 25.68 -9.38
C GLN A 236 -1.38 26.19 -10.36
N ASN A 237 -2.61 25.68 -10.33
CA ASN A 237 -3.73 26.24 -11.12
C ASN A 237 -4.11 27.66 -10.66
N SER A 238 -4.06 27.94 -9.34
CA SER A 238 -4.30 29.29 -8.80
C SER A 238 -3.15 30.26 -9.12
N LEU A 239 -1.90 29.77 -9.03
CA LEU A 239 -0.68 30.53 -9.28
C LEU A 239 -0.48 30.75 -10.77
N LEU A 240 -0.82 29.83 -11.68
CA LEU A 240 -0.75 30.05 -13.13
C LEU A 240 -1.60 31.26 -13.58
N SER A 241 -2.73 31.51 -12.93
CA SER A 241 -3.57 32.69 -13.24
C SER A 241 -2.94 34.03 -12.82
N ILE A 242 -2.05 34.00 -11.82
CA ILE A 242 -1.31 35.16 -11.29
C ILE A 242 0.05 35.31 -12.00
N PHE A 243 0.71 34.18 -12.30
CA PHE A 243 1.99 34.09 -12.99
C PHE A 243 1.90 34.46 -14.47
N ASP A 244 0.76 34.25 -15.15
CA ASP A 244 0.60 34.76 -16.52
C ASP A 244 0.61 36.30 -16.59
N ASN A 245 0.23 36.99 -15.50
CA ASN A 245 0.36 38.44 -15.38
C ASN A 245 1.77 38.85 -14.92
N PHE A 246 2.35 38.15 -13.94
CA PHE A 246 3.70 38.43 -13.44
C PHE A 246 4.82 38.11 -14.44
N SER A 247 4.66 37.06 -15.25
CA SER A 247 5.60 36.69 -16.33
C SER A 247 5.65 37.78 -17.41
N LYS A 248 4.51 38.38 -17.75
CA LYS A 248 4.45 39.51 -18.69
C LYS A 248 5.12 40.77 -18.13
N GLU A 249 5.04 40.97 -16.81
CA GLU A 249 5.67 42.11 -16.12
C GLU A 249 7.19 41.92 -15.99
N CYS A 250 7.65 40.70 -15.71
CA CYS A 250 9.07 40.31 -15.78
C CYS A 250 9.65 40.45 -17.20
N GLU A 251 8.93 40.02 -18.24
CA GLU A 251 9.35 40.22 -19.65
C GLU A 251 9.46 41.71 -20.01
N SER A 252 8.54 42.55 -19.51
CA SER A 252 8.56 43.99 -19.77
C SER A 252 9.73 44.72 -19.09
N THR A 253 10.14 44.25 -17.91
CA THR A 253 11.25 44.80 -17.13
C THR A 253 12.59 44.40 -17.72
N MET A 254 12.70 43.17 -18.23
CA MET A 254 13.88 42.69 -18.96
C MET A 254 14.06 43.43 -20.29
N ARG A 255 12.98 43.66 -21.06
CA ARG A 255 13.06 44.37 -22.36
C ARG A 255 13.41 45.86 -22.22
N LYS A 256 13.05 46.49 -21.10
CA LYS A 256 13.50 47.86 -20.76
C LYS A 256 15.00 47.89 -20.46
N ARG A 257 15.52 46.90 -19.72
CA ARG A 257 16.93 46.82 -19.36
C ARG A 257 17.84 46.46 -20.55
N THR A 258 17.36 45.67 -21.51
CA THR A 258 18.14 45.35 -22.72
C THR A 258 18.25 46.55 -23.69
N ASN A 259 17.24 47.42 -23.74
CA ASN A 259 17.26 48.60 -24.62
C ASN A 259 18.09 49.76 -24.07
N GLU A 260 18.28 49.86 -22.74
CA GLU A 260 19.18 50.86 -22.13
C GLU A 260 20.66 50.42 -22.18
N VAL A 261 20.95 49.13 -22.33
CA VAL A 261 22.33 48.60 -22.40
C VAL A 261 22.85 48.50 -23.84
N LEU A 262 22.00 48.67 -24.86
CA LEU A 262 22.38 48.58 -26.27
C LEU A 262 22.89 49.90 -26.90
N GLU A 263 22.93 51.01 -26.15
CA GLU A 263 23.47 52.29 -26.66
C GLU A 263 24.96 52.54 -26.31
N ASP A 264 25.56 51.78 -25.40
CA ASP A 264 26.91 52.06 -24.86
C ASP A 264 28.02 51.07 -25.28
N SER A 265 27.79 50.18 -26.25
CA SER A 265 28.80 49.23 -26.72
C SER A 265 28.98 49.21 -28.24
N TYR A 266 29.16 50.39 -28.83
CA TYR A 266 29.99 50.52 -30.03
C TYR A 266 31.42 50.82 -29.58
N ASN A 267 32.24 49.79 -29.37
CA ASN A 267 33.65 49.80 -29.73
C ASN A 267 34.31 48.41 -29.53
N THR A 268 34.90 47.93 -30.63
CA THR A 268 36.06 47.02 -30.70
C THR A 268 35.81 45.49 -30.66
N SER A 269 35.28 44.99 -31.78
CA SER A 269 35.89 44.02 -32.72
C SER A 269 36.41 42.63 -32.28
N LEU A 270 35.94 41.61 -33.04
CA LEU A 270 36.68 40.46 -33.62
C LEU A 270 37.14 39.38 -32.60
N TRP A 271 36.78 38.08 -32.66
CA TRP A 271 36.66 37.16 -33.80
C TRP A 271 35.55 36.10 -33.57
N SER A 272 34.93 35.76 -34.69
CA SER A 272 33.98 34.68 -34.97
C SER A 272 34.62 33.28 -35.02
N ALA A 273 33.85 32.26 -34.59
CA ALA A 273 33.63 30.96 -35.27
C ALA A 273 33.14 29.91 -34.24
N GLU A 274 32.32 28.90 -34.50
CA GLU A 274 31.31 28.60 -35.51
C GLU A 274 30.60 27.32 -35.00
N LYS A 275 29.27 27.38 -34.87
CA LYS A 275 28.24 26.34 -35.05
C LYS A 275 28.62 24.83 -35.16
N ASN A 276 27.98 24.00 -34.29
CA ASN A 276 26.99 22.93 -34.59
C ASN A 276 27.15 21.54 -33.88
N MET A 277 26.11 21.14 -33.12
CA MET A 277 25.22 19.94 -33.29
C MET A 277 25.72 18.47 -33.10
N TYR A 278 25.42 17.87 -31.91
CA TYR A 278 24.96 16.48 -31.53
C TYR A 278 25.64 15.18 -32.06
N PRO A 279 25.39 13.94 -31.53
CA PRO A 279 25.14 13.43 -30.15
C PRO A 279 25.80 12.03 -29.78
N PHE A 280 25.62 11.58 -28.52
CA PHE A 280 25.40 10.18 -28.02
C PHE A 280 26.55 9.21 -27.60
N ALA A 281 26.33 8.60 -26.40
CA ALA A 281 26.82 7.34 -25.76
C ALA A 281 28.33 7.24 -25.40
N THR A 282 28.77 6.63 -24.29
CA THR A 282 28.55 5.23 -23.80
C THR A 282 28.91 5.04 -22.31
N ASP A 283 28.41 3.93 -21.74
CA ASP A 283 28.60 3.39 -20.37
C ASP A 283 30.06 3.10 -19.95
N GLU A 284 30.34 3.11 -18.63
CA GLU A 284 30.92 1.96 -17.89
C GLU A 284 31.07 2.21 -16.37
N GLU A 285 30.96 1.11 -15.62
CA GLU A 285 30.85 0.97 -14.15
C GLU A 285 32.13 1.30 -13.36
N THR A 286 31.97 1.80 -12.11
CA THR A 286 32.61 1.25 -10.87
C THR A 286 32.23 2.06 -9.61
N SER A 287 31.79 1.38 -8.55
CA SER A 287 31.75 1.87 -7.15
C SER A 287 33.13 1.58 -6.47
N PRO A 288 33.53 2.09 -5.27
CA PRO A 288 32.65 2.45 -4.13
C PRO A 288 33.14 3.55 -3.12
N TYR A 289 32.28 3.91 -2.16
CA TYR A 289 32.50 4.57 -0.84
C TYR A 289 33.50 5.75 -0.69
N SER A 290 33.01 6.91 -0.22
CA SER A 290 33.73 7.71 0.79
C SER A 290 32.81 8.68 1.53
N TYR A 291 32.95 8.67 2.86
CA TYR A 291 32.35 9.56 3.85
C TYR A 291 33.49 10.48 4.31
N SER A 292 33.43 11.80 4.07
CA SER A 292 34.06 12.86 4.92
C SER A 292 34.21 14.21 4.21
N ALA A 293 34.05 15.28 5.00
CA ALA A 293 34.39 16.71 4.82
C ALA A 293 33.10 17.56 4.81
N ILE A 294 32.55 18.02 5.95
CA ILE A 294 33.09 18.98 6.95
C ILE A 294 33.72 20.20 6.27
N PHE A 295 32.94 21.29 6.32
CA PHE A 295 33.28 22.71 6.41
C PHE A 295 34.73 23.11 6.10
N ASP A 296 34.88 23.90 5.04
CA ASP A 296 35.87 24.96 5.03
C ASP A 296 35.17 26.27 4.66
N ASP A 297 35.43 27.29 5.46
CA ASP A 297 34.74 28.57 5.50
C ASP A 297 35.81 29.64 5.31
N SER A 298 36.02 30.10 4.07
CA SER A 298 36.64 31.41 3.81
C SER A 298 36.50 31.86 2.35
N GLU A 299 36.04 33.11 2.21
CA GLU A 299 36.28 34.04 1.08
C GLU A 299 35.43 33.90 -0.19
N MET A 300 34.23 34.47 -0.08
CA MET A 300 33.59 35.43 -1.00
C MET A 300 34.39 35.80 -2.27
N THR A 301 34.12 35.11 -3.37
CA THR A 301 34.12 35.70 -4.72
C THR A 301 32.66 35.84 -5.14
N GLY A 302 32.13 37.05 -5.01
CA GLY A 302 30.78 37.37 -5.42
C GLY A 302 30.69 37.37 -6.94
N PHE A 303 30.06 36.35 -7.52
CA PHE A 303 29.40 36.36 -8.83
C PHE A 303 28.70 35.01 -9.02
N ASP A 304 27.61 34.74 -8.28
CA ASP A 304 26.61 33.71 -8.64
C ASP A 304 25.24 33.88 -7.93
N PHE A 305 25.01 35.01 -7.26
CA PHE A 305 23.78 35.26 -6.50
C PHE A 305 22.73 36.04 -7.31
N GLU A 306 22.40 35.59 -8.53
CA GLU A 306 21.22 36.15 -9.22
C GLU A 306 20.64 35.25 -10.33
N TYR A 307 20.48 33.94 -10.06
CA TYR A 307 19.78 33.04 -10.99
C TYR A 307 18.65 32.20 -10.39
N ASP A 308 18.35 32.34 -9.10
CA ASP A 308 17.40 31.44 -8.41
C ASP A 308 16.05 32.07 -8.04
N PHE A 309 15.81 33.35 -8.38
CA PHE A 309 14.58 34.06 -7.99
C PHE A 309 13.38 33.84 -8.91
N CYS A 310 13.53 33.11 -10.02
CA CYS A 310 12.47 32.89 -11.01
C CYS A 310 12.07 31.42 -11.20
N GLN A 311 12.45 30.51 -10.30
CA GLN A 311 11.83 29.19 -10.25
C GLN A 311 10.86 29.13 -9.07
N PRO A 312 9.58 28.75 -9.29
CA PRO A 312 8.70 28.48 -8.16
C PRO A 312 9.35 27.36 -7.35
N LYS A 313 9.68 27.59 -6.06
CA LYS A 313 10.13 26.52 -5.18
C LYS A 313 9.03 25.47 -5.09
N ILE A 314 9.20 24.38 -5.82
CA ILE A 314 8.23 23.30 -5.89
C ILE A 314 8.39 22.47 -4.63
N LEU A 315 7.29 22.20 -3.93
CA LEU A 315 7.27 21.26 -2.82
C LEU A 315 7.76 19.88 -3.30
N THR A 316 8.92 19.46 -2.79
CA THR A 316 9.50 18.15 -3.07
C THR A 316 9.07 17.18 -1.97
N CYS A 317 8.51 16.03 -2.35
CA CYS A 317 8.12 14.99 -1.39
C CYS A 317 8.71 13.64 -1.78
N THR A 318 9.32 12.96 -0.81
CA THR A 318 9.91 11.62 -0.99
C THR A 318 9.36 10.66 0.07
N PRO A 319 9.22 9.35 -0.22
CA PRO A 319 9.43 8.68 -1.50
C PRO A 319 8.34 9.00 -2.53
N GLU A 320 8.72 9.04 -3.81
CA GLU A 320 7.76 9.28 -4.90
C GLU A 320 6.71 8.16 -4.99
N PRO A 321 5.44 8.48 -5.31
CA PRO A 321 4.40 7.48 -5.51
C PRO A 321 4.74 6.52 -6.66
N ASP A 322 4.77 5.22 -6.38
CA ASP A 322 5.06 4.17 -7.36
C ASP A 322 3.79 3.68 -8.07
N ALA A 323 3.96 2.97 -9.19
CA ALA A 323 2.89 2.42 -10.03
C ALA A 323 1.94 1.47 -9.28
N PHE A 324 2.38 0.87 -8.17
CA PHE A 324 1.58 0.01 -7.30
C PHE A 324 0.70 0.79 -6.30
N ASN A 325 1.04 2.05 -5.99
CA ASN A 325 0.27 2.93 -5.12
C ASN A 325 0.12 4.34 -5.74
N PRO A 326 -0.53 4.45 -6.91
CA PRO A 326 -0.77 5.74 -7.54
C PRO A 326 -1.74 6.55 -6.67
N CYS A 327 -1.62 7.88 -6.75
CA CYS A 327 -2.44 8.86 -6.01
C CYS A 327 -3.89 8.93 -6.50
N GLU A 328 -4.55 7.79 -6.60
CA GLU A 328 -5.91 7.58 -7.06
C GLU A 328 -6.66 6.74 -6.03
N ASP A 329 -7.98 6.87 -5.99
CA ASP A 329 -8.82 5.97 -5.20
C ASP A 329 -8.67 4.51 -5.67
N ILE A 330 -9.09 3.54 -4.84
CA ILE A 330 -8.91 2.09 -5.08
C ILE A 330 -9.32 1.69 -6.51
N LEU A 331 -10.48 2.15 -6.98
CA LEU A 331 -11.00 1.87 -8.33
C LEU A 331 -10.67 2.96 -9.37
N GLY A 332 -10.26 4.16 -8.94
CA GLY A 332 -9.86 5.29 -9.78
C GLY A 332 -10.96 5.95 -10.63
N TYR A 333 -11.88 5.18 -11.21
CA TYR A 333 -12.87 5.65 -12.18
C TYR A 333 -14.31 5.47 -11.71
N SER A 334 -15.14 6.51 -11.89
CA SER A 334 -16.57 6.49 -11.52
C SER A 334 -17.37 5.39 -12.23
N PHE A 335 -17.06 5.08 -13.50
CA PHE A 335 -17.77 4.01 -14.22
C PHE A 335 -17.43 2.61 -13.66
N LEU A 336 -16.20 2.38 -13.19
CA LEU A 336 -15.80 1.12 -12.56
C LEU A 336 -16.53 0.92 -11.23
N ARG A 337 -16.75 2.00 -10.47
CA ARG A 337 -17.56 1.96 -9.23
C ARG A 337 -18.98 1.49 -9.48
N VAL A 338 -19.65 2.00 -10.51
CA VAL A 338 -21.02 1.55 -10.85
C VAL A 338 -21.01 0.09 -11.27
N LEU A 339 -20.03 -0.29 -12.09
CA LEU A 339 -19.95 -1.63 -12.65
C LEU A 339 -19.61 -2.70 -11.61
N ILE A 340 -18.70 -2.42 -10.67
CA ILE A 340 -18.32 -3.40 -9.63
C ILE A 340 -19.50 -3.74 -8.72
N TRP A 341 -20.33 -2.76 -8.36
CA TRP A 341 -21.55 -2.99 -7.59
C TRP A 341 -22.53 -3.89 -8.35
N PHE A 342 -22.70 -3.65 -9.66
CA PHE A 342 -23.55 -4.50 -10.49
C PHE A 342 -23.02 -5.94 -10.59
N ILE A 343 -21.74 -6.12 -10.93
CA ILE A 343 -21.09 -7.45 -11.04
C ILE A 343 -21.17 -8.20 -9.72
N ASN A 344 -20.88 -7.52 -8.61
CA ASN A 344 -20.91 -8.08 -7.27
C ASN A 344 -22.30 -8.63 -6.89
N ILE A 345 -23.35 -7.83 -7.06
CA ILE A 345 -24.72 -8.26 -6.76
C ILE A 345 -25.08 -9.51 -7.57
N LEU A 346 -24.74 -9.53 -8.86
CA LEU A 346 -24.99 -10.68 -9.72
C LEU A 346 -24.19 -11.92 -9.29
N ALA A 347 -22.91 -11.76 -8.96
CA ALA A 347 -22.04 -12.84 -8.52
C ALA A 347 -22.54 -13.47 -7.22
N ILE A 348 -22.86 -12.65 -6.20
CA ILE A 348 -23.37 -13.13 -4.91
C ILE A 348 -24.74 -13.79 -5.07
N ALA A 349 -25.71 -13.07 -5.65
CA ALA A 349 -27.09 -13.56 -5.75
C ALA A 349 -27.19 -14.79 -6.67
N GLY A 350 -26.47 -14.78 -7.80
CA GLY A 350 -26.45 -15.86 -8.76
C GLY A 350 -25.85 -17.13 -8.18
N ASN A 351 -24.63 -17.06 -7.63
CA ASN A 351 -23.95 -18.23 -7.08
C ASN A 351 -24.61 -18.76 -5.80
N PHE A 352 -25.13 -17.88 -4.94
CA PHE A 352 -25.94 -18.29 -3.79
C PHE A 352 -27.20 -19.05 -4.23
N THR A 353 -27.90 -18.55 -5.25
CA THR A 353 -29.08 -19.24 -5.80
C THR A 353 -28.72 -20.61 -6.38
N VAL A 354 -27.59 -20.73 -7.10
CA VAL A 354 -27.12 -22.01 -7.63
C VAL A 354 -26.82 -22.99 -6.49
N LEU A 355 -26.09 -22.56 -5.45
CA LEU A 355 -25.81 -23.36 -4.26
C LEU A 355 -27.10 -23.83 -3.59
N LEU A 356 -28.04 -22.91 -3.35
CA LEU A 356 -29.32 -23.21 -2.73
C LEU A 356 -30.11 -24.25 -3.53
N VAL A 357 -30.24 -24.06 -4.85
CA VAL A 357 -30.96 -25.00 -5.72
C VAL A 357 -30.29 -26.38 -5.73
N LEU A 358 -28.96 -26.44 -5.83
CA LEU A 358 -28.25 -27.72 -5.90
C LEU A 358 -28.25 -28.49 -4.57
N ILE A 359 -28.18 -27.79 -3.44
CA ILE A 359 -28.21 -28.40 -2.10
C ILE A 359 -29.63 -28.83 -1.70
N THR A 360 -30.65 -28.03 -2.03
CA THR A 360 -32.06 -28.32 -1.69
C THR A 360 -32.74 -29.30 -2.66
N SER A 361 -32.10 -29.62 -3.78
CA SER A 361 -32.62 -30.54 -4.77
C SER A 361 -32.72 -31.96 -4.20
N HIS A 362 -33.91 -32.58 -4.26
CA HIS A 362 -34.14 -33.95 -3.81
C HIS A 362 -33.52 -35.03 -4.75
N TYR A 363 -32.82 -34.63 -5.81
CA TYR A 363 -32.22 -35.56 -6.77
C TYR A 363 -30.84 -36.04 -6.30
N LYS A 364 -30.44 -37.25 -6.74
CA LYS A 364 -29.14 -37.84 -6.38
C LYS A 364 -27.97 -36.93 -6.81
N LEU A 365 -27.00 -36.78 -5.91
CA LEU A 365 -25.83 -35.92 -6.09
C LEU A 365 -24.82 -36.57 -7.04
N THR A 366 -24.92 -36.21 -8.33
CA THR A 366 -24.01 -36.67 -9.39
C THR A 366 -22.68 -35.91 -9.35
N VAL A 367 -21.58 -36.51 -9.81
CA VAL A 367 -20.24 -35.86 -9.83
C VAL A 367 -20.25 -34.46 -10.45
N PRO A 368 -20.89 -34.20 -11.61
CA PRO A 368 -20.90 -32.85 -12.17
C PRO A 368 -21.66 -31.84 -11.30
N ARG A 369 -22.70 -32.28 -10.57
CA ARG A 369 -23.44 -31.41 -9.64
C ARG A 369 -22.60 -31.08 -8.41
N PHE A 370 -21.85 -32.06 -7.91
CA PHE A 370 -20.88 -31.84 -6.83
C PHE A 370 -19.82 -30.80 -7.22
N LEU A 371 -19.23 -30.94 -8.41
CA LEU A 371 -18.22 -29.99 -8.89
C LEU A 371 -18.80 -28.59 -9.14
N MET A 372 -20.03 -28.50 -9.69
CA MET A 372 -20.73 -27.21 -9.83
C MET A 372 -21.00 -26.53 -8.48
N CYS A 373 -21.32 -27.28 -7.42
CA CYS A 373 -21.44 -26.70 -6.08
C CYS A 373 -20.12 -26.09 -5.59
N ASN A 374 -18.99 -26.77 -5.79
CA ASN A 374 -17.69 -26.24 -5.38
C ASN A 374 -17.32 -24.99 -6.18
N LEU A 375 -17.60 -24.97 -7.49
CA LEU A 375 -17.33 -23.81 -8.35
C LEU A 375 -18.19 -22.60 -7.93
N SER A 376 -19.49 -22.79 -7.70
CA SER A 376 -20.35 -21.72 -7.20
C SER A 376 -19.98 -21.25 -5.80
N PHE A 377 -19.41 -22.10 -4.94
CA PHE A 377 -18.86 -21.67 -3.66
C PHE A 377 -17.64 -20.76 -3.83
N ALA A 378 -16.68 -21.16 -4.67
CA ALA A 378 -15.51 -20.33 -4.97
C ALA A 378 -15.91 -18.97 -5.56
N ASP A 379 -16.83 -18.96 -6.52
CA ASP A 379 -17.33 -17.72 -7.15
C ASP A 379 -18.15 -16.85 -6.19
N PHE A 380 -18.85 -17.44 -5.22
CA PHE A 380 -19.49 -16.70 -4.14
C PHE A 380 -18.46 -16.01 -3.22
N CYS A 381 -17.38 -16.72 -2.85
CA CYS A 381 -16.27 -16.12 -2.10
C CYS A 381 -15.60 -14.98 -2.87
N MET A 382 -15.45 -15.11 -4.19
CA MET A 382 -14.97 -14.02 -5.04
C MET A 382 -15.90 -12.80 -5.00
N GLY A 383 -17.23 -13.02 -4.99
CA GLY A 383 -18.21 -11.95 -4.78
C GLY A 383 -18.07 -11.23 -3.44
N LEU A 384 -17.81 -11.96 -2.35
CA LEU A 384 -17.57 -11.37 -1.01
C LEU A 384 -16.31 -10.49 -1.00
N TYR A 385 -15.25 -10.92 -1.68
CA TYR A 385 -14.05 -10.11 -1.85
C TYR A 385 -14.36 -8.79 -2.59
N LEU A 386 -15.08 -8.84 -3.72
CA LEU A 386 -15.47 -7.62 -4.45
C LEU A 386 -16.37 -6.69 -3.62
N LEU A 387 -17.25 -7.25 -2.78
CA LEU A 387 -18.08 -6.49 -1.87
C LEU A 387 -17.26 -5.73 -0.83
N LEU A 388 -16.25 -6.37 -0.28
CA LEU A 388 -15.36 -5.76 0.70
C LEU A 388 -14.54 -4.62 0.06
N ILE A 389 -13.99 -4.82 -1.14
CA ILE A 389 -13.30 -3.75 -1.89
C ILE A 389 -14.25 -2.59 -2.22
N ALA A 390 -15.44 -2.88 -2.76
CA ALA A 390 -16.42 -1.86 -3.13
C ALA A 390 -16.94 -1.06 -1.92
N SER A 391 -17.05 -1.70 -0.75
CA SER A 391 -17.49 -1.06 0.49
C SER A 391 -16.45 -0.06 1.00
N VAL A 392 -15.17 -0.44 0.96
CA VAL A 392 -14.07 0.44 1.40
C VAL A 392 -13.90 1.60 0.42
N ASP A 393 -13.90 1.35 -0.88
CA ASP A 393 -13.83 2.42 -1.90
C ASP A 393 -14.96 3.44 -1.75
N ALA A 394 -16.18 2.99 -1.40
CA ALA A 394 -17.32 3.87 -1.14
C ALA A 394 -17.14 4.71 0.14
N GLN A 395 -16.51 4.16 1.19
CA GLN A 395 -16.27 4.88 2.46
C GLN A 395 -15.13 5.88 2.37
N THR A 396 -14.07 5.57 1.61
CA THR A 396 -12.85 6.38 1.53
C THR A 396 -12.80 7.26 0.27
N SER A 397 -13.90 7.39 -0.47
CA SER A 397 -13.94 8.08 -1.75
C SER A 397 -13.44 9.53 -1.64
N GLY A 398 -12.42 9.91 -2.41
CA GLY A 398 -11.83 11.24 -2.40
C GLY A 398 -10.83 11.51 -1.25
N GLN A 399 -10.69 10.60 -0.29
CA GLN A 399 -9.73 10.71 0.83
C GLN A 399 -8.96 9.40 1.07
N TYR A 400 -8.86 8.54 0.04
CA TYR A 400 -8.20 7.24 0.17
C TYR A 400 -6.73 7.40 0.60
N TYR A 401 -6.02 8.42 0.14
CA TYR A 401 -4.60 8.65 0.49
C TYR A 401 -4.32 8.68 2.01
N ASN A 402 -5.26 9.19 2.83
CA ASN A 402 -5.08 9.29 4.29
C ASN A 402 -5.52 8.00 5.02
N HIS A 403 -6.34 7.18 4.37
CA HIS A 403 -6.83 5.90 4.89
C HIS A 403 -6.12 4.69 4.28
N ALA A 404 -5.29 4.90 3.24
CA ALA A 404 -4.63 3.85 2.47
C ALA A 404 -3.73 3.00 3.36
N ILE A 405 -2.97 3.63 4.25
CA ILE A 405 -2.05 2.93 5.16
C ILE A 405 -2.85 2.10 6.18
N ASP A 406 -3.93 2.65 6.75
CA ASP A 406 -4.80 1.92 7.66
C ASP A 406 -5.49 0.72 6.97
N TRP A 407 -5.90 0.89 5.72
CA TRP A 407 -6.47 -0.18 4.90
C TRP A 407 -5.44 -1.27 4.60
N GLN A 408 -4.30 -0.89 4.02
CA GLN A 408 -3.24 -1.81 3.60
C GLN A 408 -2.59 -2.53 4.79
N THR A 409 -2.39 -1.86 5.92
CA THR A 409 -1.82 -2.45 7.15
C THR A 409 -2.85 -3.11 8.06
N GLY A 410 -4.13 -2.89 7.80
CA GLY A 410 -5.23 -3.45 8.58
C GLY A 410 -5.55 -4.90 8.20
N SER A 411 -6.27 -5.57 9.10
CA SER A 411 -6.78 -6.93 8.87
C SER A 411 -7.78 -7.04 7.71
N GLY A 412 -8.38 -5.91 7.31
CA GLY A 412 -9.30 -5.83 6.17
C GLY A 412 -8.63 -6.26 4.86
N CYS A 413 -7.45 -5.70 4.55
CA CYS A 413 -6.73 -6.03 3.33
C CYS A 413 -6.18 -7.47 3.36
N SER A 414 -5.71 -7.95 4.52
CA SER A 414 -5.31 -9.36 4.69
C SER A 414 -6.48 -10.33 4.43
N THR A 415 -7.68 -9.99 4.90
CA THR A 415 -8.90 -10.79 4.68
C THR A 415 -9.31 -10.76 3.21
N ALA A 416 -9.24 -9.60 2.56
CA ALA A 416 -9.48 -9.45 1.12
C ALA A 416 -8.52 -10.32 0.30
N GLY A 417 -7.23 -10.23 0.61
CA GLY A 417 -6.15 -10.98 -0.03
C GLY A 417 -6.33 -12.49 0.10
N PHE A 418 -6.73 -12.95 1.29
CA PHE A 418 -7.10 -14.36 1.49
C PHE A 418 -8.25 -14.78 0.57
N PHE A 419 -9.38 -14.05 0.59
CA PHE A 419 -10.55 -14.41 -0.20
C PHE A 419 -10.28 -14.40 -1.71
N THR A 420 -9.55 -13.42 -2.23
CA THR A 420 -9.27 -13.35 -3.67
C THR A 420 -8.40 -14.51 -4.13
N VAL A 421 -7.31 -14.84 -3.43
CA VAL A 421 -6.41 -15.95 -3.81
C VAL A 421 -7.10 -17.29 -3.59
N PHE A 422 -7.76 -17.49 -2.45
CA PHE A 422 -8.50 -18.72 -2.17
C PHE A 422 -9.58 -18.98 -3.21
N ALA A 423 -10.40 -17.97 -3.53
CA ALA A 423 -11.49 -18.09 -4.49
C ALA A 423 -10.97 -18.34 -5.91
N SER A 424 -9.94 -17.61 -6.35
CA SER A 424 -9.41 -17.77 -7.71
C SER A 424 -8.78 -19.14 -7.91
N GLU A 425 -7.94 -19.59 -6.99
CA GLU A 425 -7.24 -20.87 -7.09
C GLU A 425 -8.23 -22.05 -7.00
N LEU A 426 -9.22 -21.97 -6.10
CA LEU A 426 -10.25 -23.01 -5.99
C LEU A 426 -11.13 -23.05 -7.25
N SER A 427 -11.47 -21.89 -7.83
CA SER A 427 -12.26 -21.78 -9.06
C SER A 427 -11.51 -22.40 -10.25
N VAL A 428 -10.24 -22.03 -10.47
CA VAL A 428 -9.40 -22.59 -11.53
C VAL A 428 -9.23 -24.10 -11.37
N TYR A 429 -8.89 -24.57 -10.15
CA TYR A 429 -8.76 -26.01 -9.88
C TYR A 429 -10.06 -26.76 -10.18
N THR A 430 -11.20 -26.24 -9.70
CA THR A 430 -12.51 -26.86 -9.92
C THR A 430 -12.86 -26.89 -11.41
N LEU A 431 -12.57 -25.83 -12.15
CA LEU A 431 -12.77 -25.76 -13.59
C LEU A 431 -11.93 -26.82 -14.33
N THR A 432 -10.65 -26.99 -13.95
CA THR A 432 -9.80 -28.06 -14.50
C THR A 432 -10.38 -29.44 -14.21
N VAL A 433 -10.87 -29.70 -13.00
CA VAL A 433 -11.49 -31.00 -12.67
C VAL A 433 -12.80 -31.21 -13.44
N ILE A 434 -13.63 -30.18 -13.62
CA ILE A 434 -14.84 -30.25 -14.44
C ILE A 434 -14.49 -30.61 -15.89
N THR A 435 -13.49 -29.94 -16.48
CA THR A 435 -13.11 -30.18 -17.88
C THR A 435 -12.52 -31.58 -18.08
N ILE A 436 -11.72 -32.08 -17.14
CA ILE A 436 -11.22 -33.46 -17.15
C ILE A 436 -12.36 -34.47 -17.00
N GLU A 437 -13.31 -34.23 -16.07
CA GLU A 437 -14.49 -35.09 -15.91
C GLU A 437 -15.30 -35.15 -17.21
N ARG A 438 -15.52 -34.00 -17.86
CA ARG A 438 -16.24 -33.93 -19.14
C ARG A 438 -15.52 -34.68 -20.24
N TRP A 439 -14.21 -34.46 -20.37
CA TRP A 439 -13.39 -35.17 -21.35
C TRP A 439 -13.47 -36.68 -21.13
N HIS A 440 -13.23 -37.13 -19.90
CA HIS A 440 -13.30 -38.54 -19.54
C HIS A 440 -14.68 -39.15 -19.83
N THR A 441 -15.76 -38.49 -19.44
CA THR A 441 -17.12 -38.99 -19.64
C THR A 441 -17.51 -39.06 -21.13
N ILE A 442 -17.05 -38.11 -21.96
CA ILE A 442 -17.34 -38.09 -23.40
C ILE A 442 -16.51 -39.15 -24.14
N THR A 443 -15.21 -39.25 -23.86
CA THR A 443 -14.32 -40.21 -24.53
C THR A 443 -14.63 -41.65 -24.14
N TYR A 444 -15.01 -41.90 -22.89
CA TYR A 444 -15.30 -43.24 -22.38
C TYR A 444 -16.81 -43.52 -22.21
N ALA A 445 -17.67 -42.80 -22.93
CA ALA A 445 -19.13 -42.92 -22.83
C ALA A 445 -19.66 -44.36 -23.02
N MET A 446 -18.90 -45.22 -23.71
CA MET A 446 -19.25 -46.61 -24.07
C MET A 446 -18.74 -47.67 -23.07
N GLN A 447 -17.98 -47.31 -22.02
CA GLN A 447 -17.48 -48.26 -21.00
C GLN A 447 -18.08 -47.95 -19.62
N LEU A 448 -19.09 -48.73 -19.20
CA LEU A 448 -19.84 -48.51 -17.95
C LEU A 448 -18.96 -48.57 -16.68
N ASP A 449 -17.87 -49.35 -16.70
CA ASP A 449 -17.02 -49.62 -15.54
C ASP A 449 -16.01 -48.52 -15.21
N ARG A 450 -15.74 -47.59 -16.14
CA ARG A 450 -14.75 -46.52 -15.96
C ARG A 450 -15.34 -45.18 -15.51
N LYS A 451 -16.65 -45.09 -15.24
CA LYS A 451 -17.29 -43.81 -14.87
C LYS A 451 -16.74 -43.24 -13.55
N LEU A 452 -16.37 -41.96 -13.57
CA LEU A 452 -15.91 -41.25 -12.39
C LEU A 452 -17.05 -41.17 -11.36
N ARG A 453 -16.84 -41.78 -10.19
CA ARG A 453 -17.82 -41.84 -9.10
C ARG A 453 -17.52 -40.78 -8.04
N LEU A 454 -18.52 -40.42 -7.25
CA LEU A 454 -18.39 -39.46 -6.16
C LEU A 454 -17.27 -39.82 -5.17
N ARG A 455 -17.04 -41.12 -4.95
CA ARG A 455 -15.94 -41.64 -4.10
C ARG A 455 -14.55 -41.20 -4.56
N HIS A 456 -14.34 -40.96 -5.85
CA HIS A 456 -13.08 -40.45 -6.39
C HIS A 456 -13.08 -38.92 -6.46
N ALA A 457 -14.22 -38.29 -6.75
CA ALA A 457 -14.32 -36.83 -6.87
C ALA A 457 -14.12 -36.10 -5.53
N VAL A 458 -14.62 -36.66 -4.42
CA VAL A 458 -14.48 -36.05 -3.08
C VAL A 458 -13.03 -35.89 -2.64
N PRO A 459 -12.16 -36.94 -2.64
CA PRO A 459 -10.76 -36.77 -2.25
C PRO A 459 -9.98 -35.85 -3.20
N ILE A 460 -10.29 -35.85 -4.50
CA ILE A 460 -9.69 -34.90 -5.47
C ILE A 460 -10.02 -33.46 -5.07
N MET A 461 -11.29 -33.17 -4.79
CA MET A 461 -11.68 -31.83 -4.35
C MET A 461 -11.08 -31.48 -3.00
N LEU A 462 -11.01 -32.41 -2.04
CA LEU A 462 -10.37 -32.15 -0.75
C LEU A 462 -8.91 -31.71 -0.91
N GLY A 463 -8.17 -32.33 -1.85
CA GLY A 463 -6.81 -31.91 -2.21
C GLY A 463 -6.77 -30.48 -2.76
N GLY A 464 -7.70 -30.14 -3.66
CA GLY A 464 -7.84 -28.78 -4.19
C GLY A 464 -8.13 -27.74 -3.10
N TRP A 465 -9.02 -28.05 -2.16
CA TRP A 465 -9.32 -27.17 -1.02
C TRP A 465 -8.10 -26.93 -0.13
N ILE A 466 -7.38 -27.99 0.24
CA ILE A 466 -6.16 -27.88 1.06
C ILE A 466 -5.13 -27.02 0.33
N PHE A 467 -4.95 -27.24 -0.97
CA PHE A 467 -4.03 -26.49 -1.80
C PHE A 467 -4.39 -24.99 -1.88
N SER A 468 -5.65 -24.65 -2.18
CA SER A 468 -6.10 -23.26 -2.27
C SER A 468 -6.01 -22.53 -0.93
N ILE A 469 -6.31 -23.20 0.18
CA ILE A 469 -6.13 -22.63 1.53
C ILE A 469 -4.65 -22.41 1.81
N LEU A 470 -3.80 -23.40 1.52
CA LEU A 470 -2.36 -23.29 1.75
C LEU A 470 -1.78 -22.08 1.02
N ILE A 471 -2.04 -21.94 -0.28
CA ILE A 471 -1.53 -20.81 -1.06
C ILE A 471 -2.08 -19.47 -0.55
N ALA A 472 -3.36 -19.38 -0.20
CA ALA A 472 -3.95 -18.15 0.34
C ALA A 472 -3.43 -17.76 1.73
N VAL A 473 -2.92 -18.71 2.52
CA VAL A 473 -2.37 -18.44 3.85
C VAL A 473 -0.88 -18.05 3.80
N LEU A 474 -0.12 -18.48 2.79
CA LEU A 474 1.33 -18.20 2.70
C LEU A 474 1.69 -16.71 2.80
N PRO A 475 0.99 -15.76 2.15
CA PRO A 475 1.29 -14.33 2.34
C PRO A 475 0.93 -13.80 3.74
N LEU A 476 0.01 -14.46 4.46
CA LEU A 476 -0.29 -14.12 5.85
C LEU A 476 0.81 -14.58 6.82
N LEU A 477 1.58 -15.60 6.43
CA LEU A 477 2.74 -16.11 7.19
C LEU A 477 4.06 -15.38 6.86
N GLY A 478 4.02 -14.35 6.01
CA GLY A 478 5.18 -13.53 5.67
C GLY A 478 6.03 -14.05 4.50
N VAL A 479 5.54 -15.02 3.72
CA VAL A 479 6.23 -15.47 2.47
C VAL A 479 6.09 -14.43 1.35
N SER A 480 4.97 -13.71 1.35
CA SER A 480 4.66 -12.58 0.46
C SER A 480 3.82 -11.57 1.25
N SER A 481 3.34 -10.50 0.62
CA SER A 481 2.52 -9.48 1.27
C SER A 481 1.32 -9.08 0.42
N TYR A 482 0.14 -9.07 1.06
CA TYR A 482 -1.09 -8.50 0.48
C TYR A 482 -1.15 -6.97 0.62
N MET A 483 -0.24 -6.37 1.37
CA MET A 483 -0.34 -4.96 1.79
C MET A 483 0.19 -3.97 0.75
N LYS A 484 0.92 -4.46 -0.26
CA LYS A 484 1.63 -3.61 -1.24
C LYS A 484 0.68 -2.88 -2.19
N VAL A 485 -0.41 -3.51 -2.62
CA VAL A 485 -1.36 -2.96 -3.61
C VAL A 485 -2.71 -2.69 -2.96
N SER A 486 -3.38 -1.59 -3.33
CA SER A 486 -4.69 -1.17 -2.75
C SER A 486 -5.81 -2.22 -2.88
N ILE A 487 -5.73 -3.08 -3.89
CA ILE A 487 -6.69 -4.16 -4.19
C ILE A 487 -6.33 -5.47 -3.43
N CYS A 488 -5.26 -5.46 -2.63
CA CYS A 488 -4.86 -6.56 -1.74
C CYS A 488 -4.40 -7.83 -2.44
N LEU A 489 -3.77 -7.69 -3.62
CA LEU A 489 -3.16 -8.80 -4.35
C LEU A 489 -1.70 -9.00 -3.92
N PRO A 490 -1.20 -10.25 -3.92
CA PRO A 490 0.18 -10.52 -3.55
C PRO A 490 1.09 -10.16 -4.73
N MET A 491 1.55 -8.92 -4.76
CA MET A 491 2.40 -8.37 -5.83
C MET A 491 3.76 -7.89 -5.29
N ASP A 492 4.18 -8.42 -4.15
CA ASP A 492 5.44 -8.06 -3.52
C ASP A 492 6.65 -8.62 -4.29
N ILE A 493 7.48 -7.74 -4.83
CA ILE A 493 8.68 -8.09 -5.60
C ILE A 493 9.99 -7.72 -4.89
N GLU A 494 9.95 -7.26 -3.63
CA GLU A 494 11.15 -6.78 -2.92
C GLU A 494 12.09 -7.92 -2.52
N THR A 495 11.55 -9.11 -2.26
CA THR A 495 12.35 -10.26 -1.80
C THR A 495 12.35 -11.39 -2.84
N GLY A 496 13.44 -12.17 -2.89
CA GLY A 496 13.51 -13.34 -3.79
C GLY A 496 12.44 -14.40 -3.48
N LEU A 497 12.04 -14.54 -2.20
CA LEU A 497 10.99 -15.46 -1.77
C LEU A 497 9.60 -15.02 -2.26
N SER A 498 9.28 -13.73 -2.15
CA SER A 498 8.00 -13.20 -2.61
C SER A 498 7.86 -13.26 -4.13
N GLN A 499 8.95 -12.99 -4.87
CA GLN A 499 9.01 -13.18 -6.32
C GLN A 499 8.78 -14.64 -6.73
N ALA A 500 9.42 -15.60 -6.04
CA ALA A 500 9.23 -17.03 -6.32
C ALA A 500 7.80 -17.50 -6.07
N TYR A 501 7.15 -17.00 -5.02
CA TYR A 501 5.74 -17.27 -4.72
C TYR A 501 4.81 -16.76 -5.84
N ILE A 502 4.99 -15.53 -6.30
CA ILE A 502 4.19 -14.96 -7.39
C ILE A 502 4.39 -15.78 -8.67
N LEU A 503 5.63 -16.09 -9.00
CA LEU A 503 5.96 -16.90 -10.18
C LEU A 503 5.33 -18.30 -10.09
N LEU A 504 5.32 -18.93 -8.92
CA LEU A 504 4.68 -20.22 -8.71
C LEU A 504 3.18 -20.17 -9.05
N ILE A 505 2.45 -19.19 -8.53
CA ILE A 505 1.01 -19.00 -8.82
C ILE A 505 0.77 -18.76 -10.30
N LEU A 506 1.59 -17.90 -10.93
CA LEU A 506 1.47 -17.62 -12.36
C LEU A 506 1.69 -18.88 -13.20
N VAL A 507 2.72 -19.66 -12.89
CA VAL A 507 3.02 -20.92 -13.60
C VAL A 507 1.91 -21.94 -13.42
N LEU A 508 1.38 -22.11 -12.21
CA LEU A 508 0.27 -23.02 -11.94
C LEU A 508 -0.98 -22.68 -12.77
N ASN A 509 -1.31 -21.39 -12.84
CA ASN A 509 -2.43 -20.91 -13.65
C ASN A 509 -2.21 -21.13 -15.16
N VAL A 510 -0.98 -20.95 -15.65
CA VAL A 510 -0.63 -21.26 -17.06
C VAL A 510 -0.72 -22.77 -17.33
N VAL A 511 -0.23 -23.61 -16.42
CA VAL A 511 -0.34 -25.07 -16.55
C VAL A 511 -1.79 -25.51 -16.57
N ALA A 512 -2.63 -24.98 -15.66
CA ALA A 512 -4.06 -25.26 -15.64
C ALA A 512 -4.74 -24.88 -16.96
N PHE A 513 -4.40 -23.71 -17.52
CA PHE A 513 -4.90 -23.25 -18.82
C PHE A 513 -4.49 -24.19 -19.97
N ILE A 514 -3.24 -24.65 -20.00
CA ILE A 514 -2.76 -25.61 -21.02
C ILE A 514 -3.51 -26.95 -20.91
N VAL A 515 -3.70 -27.46 -19.70
CA VAL A 515 -4.45 -28.72 -19.46
C VAL A 515 -5.88 -28.60 -19.96
N ILE A 516 -6.55 -27.48 -19.66
CA ILE A 516 -7.90 -27.18 -20.13
C ILE A 516 -7.94 -27.16 -21.66
N CYS A 517 -7.00 -26.46 -22.31
CA CYS A 517 -6.90 -26.40 -23.77
C CYS A 517 -6.69 -27.77 -24.40
N ALA A 518 -5.80 -28.59 -23.85
CA ALA A 518 -5.54 -29.94 -24.33
C ALA A 518 -6.79 -30.84 -24.21
N CYS A 519 -7.50 -30.78 -23.07
CA CYS A 519 -8.76 -31.49 -22.87
C CYS A 519 -9.82 -31.05 -23.89
N TYR A 520 -9.91 -29.75 -24.17
CA TYR A 520 -10.85 -29.22 -25.17
C TYR A 520 -10.55 -29.68 -26.58
N ILE A 521 -9.29 -29.68 -27.01
CA ILE A 521 -8.90 -30.20 -28.33
C ILE A 521 -9.32 -31.67 -28.43
N LYS A 522 -9.07 -32.48 -27.39
CA LYS A 522 -9.46 -33.90 -27.38
C LYS A 522 -10.97 -34.10 -27.39
N ILE A 523 -11.74 -33.29 -26.66
CA ILE A 523 -13.21 -33.31 -26.71
C ILE A 523 -13.71 -32.94 -28.11
N TYR A 524 -13.17 -31.89 -28.72
CA TYR A 524 -13.56 -31.43 -30.04
C TYR A 524 -13.35 -32.51 -31.11
N ILE A 525 -12.17 -33.14 -31.11
CA ILE A 525 -11.86 -34.26 -32.01
C ILE A 525 -12.83 -35.44 -31.76
N ALA A 526 -13.08 -35.80 -30.50
CA ALA A 526 -14.00 -36.88 -30.16
C ALA A 526 -15.44 -36.63 -30.62
N VAL A 527 -15.89 -35.37 -30.62
CA VAL A 527 -17.22 -34.97 -31.09
C VAL A 527 -17.31 -34.92 -32.62
N GLN A 528 -16.20 -34.65 -33.32
CA GLN A 528 -16.16 -34.66 -34.79
C GLN A 528 -16.05 -36.06 -35.41
N ASN A 529 -15.63 -37.08 -34.67
CA ASN A 529 -15.50 -38.46 -35.18
C ASN A 529 -16.88 -39.09 -35.49
N PRO A 530 -17.22 -39.36 -36.77
CA PRO A 530 -18.56 -39.82 -37.17
C PRO A 530 -18.94 -41.22 -36.69
N GLU A 531 -17.97 -42.12 -36.50
CA GLU A 531 -18.19 -43.52 -36.07
C GLU A 531 -18.74 -43.63 -34.63
N LEU A 532 -18.43 -42.65 -33.76
CA LEU A 532 -18.99 -42.54 -32.41
C LEU A 532 -20.35 -41.81 -32.38
N VAL A 533 -20.65 -41.03 -33.43
CA VAL A 533 -21.84 -40.15 -33.54
C VAL A 533 -23.03 -40.87 -34.19
N ALA A 534 -22.78 -41.91 -35.01
CA ALA A 534 -23.82 -42.70 -35.68
C ALA A 534 -24.78 -43.43 -34.71
N ALA A 535 -24.45 -43.51 -33.42
CA ALA A 535 -25.27 -44.20 -32.41
C ALA A 535 -26.15 -43.29 -31.53
N ASN A 536 -26.04 -41.94 -31.54
CA ASN A 536 -26.77 -41.10 -30.57
C ASN A 536 -27.37 -39.78 -31.09
N LYS A 537 -28.63 -39.53 -30.71
CA LYS A 537 -29.44 -38.30 -30.89
C LYS A 537 -28.89 -37.06 -30.12
N ASP A 538 -27.69 -37.11 -29.56
CA ASP A 538 -27.17 -36.21 -28.51
C ASP A 538 -26.17 -35.13 -28.96
N THR A 539 -26.05 -34.85 -30.27
CA THR A 539 -25.24 -33.72 -30.80
C THR A 539 -25.65 -32.35 -30.21
N LYS A 540 -26.93 -32.19 -29.84
CA LYS A 540 -27.44 -30.99 -29.14
C LYS A 540 -26.95 -30.86 -27.69
N VAL A 541 -26.56 -31.95 -27.03
CA VAL A 541 -26.02 -31.95 -25.66
C VAL A 541 -24.53 -31.61 -25.67
N ALA A 542 -23.76 -32.19 -26.60
CA ALA A 542 -22.35 -31.88 -26.80
C ALA A 542 -22.12 -30.41 -27.19
N LYS A 543 -22.94 -29.86 -28.11
CA LYS A 543 -22.88 -28.43 -28.50
C LYS A 543 -23.14 -27.47 -27.33
N ARG A 544 -24.02 -27.83 -26.39
CA ARG A 544 -24.30 -27.03 -25.18
C ARG A 544 -23.16 -27.08 -24.18
N MET A 545 -22.49 -28.23 -24.04
CA MET A 545 -21.29 -28.36 -23.20
C MET A 545 -20.14 -27.54 -23.77
N ALA A 546 -19.93 -27.55 -25.10
CA ALA A 546 -18.91 -26.77 -25.78
C ALA A 546 -19.10 -25.25 -25.65
N ILE A 547 -20.34 -24.74 -25.63
CA ILE A 547 -20.60 -23.31 -25.42
C ILE A 547 -20.28 -22.87 -23.99
N LEU A 548 -20.69 -23.64 -22.98
CA LEU A 548 -20.34 -23.39 -21.57
C LEU A 548 -18.82 -23.30 -21.39
N ILE A 549 -18.12 -24.26 -21.99
CA ILE A 549 -16.67 -24.39 -22.07
C ILE A 549 -15.97 -23.20 -22.77
N PHE A 550 -16.56 -22.67 -23.85
CA PHE A 550 -15.98 -21.55 -24.62
C PHE A 550 -16.07 -20.22 -23.87
N THR A 551 -17.16 -20.00 -23.12
CA THR A 551 -17.30 -18.82 -22.26
C THR A 551 -16.25 -18.81 -21.15
N ASP A 552 -16.03 -19.95 -20.49
CA ASP A 552 -15.02 -20.07 -19.43
C ASP A 552 -13.60 -19.83 -19.97
N PHE A 553 -13.31 -20.31 -21.19
CA PHE A 553 -12.04 -20.04 -21.90
C PHE A 553 -11.86 -18.55 -22.21
N THR A 554 -12.90 -17.90 -22.72
CA THR A 554 -12.83 -16.47 -23.11
C THR A 554 -12.59 -15.57 -21.91
N CYS A 555 -13.10 -15.96 -20.73
CA CYS A 555 -12.86 -15.24 -19.47
C CYS A 555 -11.46 -15.50 -18.89
N MET A 556 -10.87 -16.68 -19.12
CA MET A 556 -9.54 -17.05 -18.60
C MET A 556 -8.38 -16.61 -19.51
N ALA A 557 -8.59 -16.53 -20.83
CA ALA A 557 -7.52 -16.23 -21.80
C ALA A 557 -6.82 -14.87 -21.57
N PRO A 558 -7.52 -13.76 -21.26
CA PRO A 558 -6.86 -12.49 -20.96
C PRO A 558 -5.98 -12.59 -19.71
N ILE A 559 -6.45 -13.27 -18.66
CA ILE A 559 -5.72 -13.45 -17.40
C ILE A 559 -4.43 -14.24 -17.64
N SER A 560 -4.53 -15.36 -18.37
CA SER A 560 -3.37 -16.20 -18.72
C SER A 560 -2.38 -15.47 -19.64
N PHE A 561 -2.85 -14.65 -20.58
CA PHE A 561 -1.98 -13.86 -21.46
C PHE A 561 -1.11 -12.88 -20.66
N PHE A 562 -1.70 -12.11 -19.75
CA PHE A 562 -0.94 -11.19 -18.90
C PHE A 562 -0.03 -11.91 -17.90
N ALA A 563 -0.49 -13.04 -17.35
CA ALA A 563 0.34 -13.87 -16.49
C ALA A 563 1.62 -14.34 -17.20
N ILE A 564 1.51 -14.72 -18.49
CA ILE A 564 2.64 -15.12 -19.34
C ILE A 564 3.56 -13.92 -19.61
N SER A 565 3.02 -12.77 -20.00
CA SER A 565 3.82 -11.55 -20.23
C SER A 565 4.62 -11.13 -18.99
N ALA A 566 4.00 -11.22 -17.81
CA ALA A 566 4.67 -10.95 -16.54
C ALA A 566 5.77 -11.96 -16.23
N ALA A 567 5.54 -13.26 -16.48
CA ALA A 567 6.54 -14.31 -16.27
C ALA A 567 7.79 -14.11 -17.15
N PHE A 568 7.64 -13.57 -18.36
CA PHE A 568 8.76 -13.24 -19.26
C PHE A 568 9.44 -11.90 -18.96
N LYS A 569 9.08 -11.20 -17.87
CA LYS A 569 9.59 -9.87 -17.51
C LYS A 569 9.37 -8.79 -18.60
N VAL A 570 8.36 -8.97 -19.46
CA VAL A 570 7.95 -7.97 -20.46
C VAL A 570 6.49 -7.56 -20.16
N PRO A 571 6.25 -6.74 -19.13
CA PRO A 571 4.91 -6.26 -18.84
C PRO A 571 4.45 -5.32 -19.97
N LEU A 572 3.55 -5.80 -20.83
CA LEU A 572 3.03 -5.05 -21.98
C LEU A 572 2.06 -3.92 -21.58
N ILE A 573 1.68 -3.83 -20.29
CA ILE A 573 0.74 -2.85 -19.75
C ILE A 573 1.28 -2.28 -18.43
N THR A 574 1.19 -0.97 -18.26
CA THR A 574 1.53 -0.28 -16.99
C THR A 574 0.60 -0.73 -15.86
N VAL A 575 1.10 -0.79 -14.62
CA VAL A 575 0.32 -1.27 -13.45
C VAL A 575 -1.04 -0.53 -13.33
N THR A 576 -1.09 0.75 -13.66
CA THR A 576 -2.32 1.56 -13.66
C THR A 576 -3.38 1.07 -14.65
N ASN A 577 -3.00 0.75 -15.90
CA ASN A 577 -3.92 0.24 -16.91
C ASN A 577 -4.29 -1.23 -16.70
N SER A 578 -3.43 -1.99 -15.99
CA SER A 578 -3.74 -3.36 -15.57
C SER A 578 -4.90 -3.41 -14.59
N LYS A 579 -5.15 -2.35 -13.79
CA LYS A 579 -6.31 -2.27 -12.88
C LYS A 579 -7.63 -2.41 -13.61
N ILE A 580 -7.77 -1.81 -14.78
CA ILE A 580 -9.00 -1.91 -15.59
C ILE A 580 -9.23 -3.37 -16.00
N LEU A 581 -8.19 -4.06 -16.43
CA LEU A 581 -8.26 -5.47 -16.82
C LEU A 581 -8.54 -6.39 -15.62
N LEU A 582 -7.92 -6.11 -14.48
CA LEU A 582 -8.04 -6.89 -13.25
C LEU A 582 -9.37 -6.65 -12.53
N VAL A 583 -9.97 -5.46 -12.65
CA VAL A 583 -11.30 -5.16 -12.10
C VAL A 583 -12.41 -5.67 -13.02
N LEU A 584 -12.20 -5.68 -14.34
CA LEU A 584 -13.20 -6.12 -15.32
C LEU A 584 -13.16 -7.62 -15.59
N PHE A 585 -12.03 -8.18 -15.99
CA PHE A 585 -11.98 -9.56 -16.52
C PHE A 585 -11.84 -10.59 -15.42
N TYR A 586 -11.11 -10.27 -14.34
CA TYR A 586 -10.89 -11.17 -13.21
C TYR A 586 -12.21 -11.65 -12.56
N PRO A 587 -13.24 -10.80 -12.34
CA PRO A 587 -14.47 -11.22 -11.68
C PRO A 587 -15.62 -11.57 -12.65
N VAL A 588 -15.48 -11.29 -13.95
CA VAL A 588 -16.51 -11.60 -14.97
C VAL A 588 -16.76 -13.10 -15.09
N ASN A 589 -15.72 -13.93 -14.93
CA ASN A 589 -15.87 -15.39 -14.94
C ASN A 589 -16.87 -15.85 -13.85
N SER A 590 -16.69 -15.38 -12.61
CA SER A 590 -17.54 -15.74 -11.47
C SER A 590 -18.97 -15.23 -11.60
N CYS A 591 -19.19 -14.12 -12.32
CA CYS A 591 -20.52 -13.58 -12.60
C CYS A 591 -21.26 -14.36 -13.69
N ALA A 592 -20.55 -14.82 -14.73
CA ALA A 592 -21.15 -15.50 -15.88
C ALA A 592 -21.65 -16.92 -15.55
N ASN A 593 -20.96 -17.64 -14.66
CA ASN A 593 -21.21 -19.06 -14.35
C ASN A 593 -22.68 -19.39 -13.98
N PRO A 594 -23.36 -18.67 -13.07
CA PRO A 594 -24.77 -18.89 -12.77
C PRO A 594 -25.71 -18.77 -13.99
N PHE A 595 -25.44 -17.80 -14.87
CA PHE A 595 -26.25 -17.60 -16.08
C PHE A 595 -26.02 -18.74 -17.08
N LEU A 596 -24.78 -19.21 -17.21
CA LEU A 596 -24.46 -20.36 -18.06
C LEU A 596 -25.21 -21.62 -17.58
N TYR A 597 -25.27 -21.86 -16.27
CA TYR A 597 -26.06 -22.98 -15.73
C TYR A 597 -27.56 -22.80 -15.95
N ALA A 598 -28.09 -21.61 -15.70
CA ALA A 598 -29.50 -21.29 -15.92
C ALA A 598 -29.90 -21.42 -17.40
N ILE A 599 -29.07 -20.94 -18.33
CA ILE A 599 -29.40 -20.91 -19.76
C ILE A 599 -29.12 -22.25 -20.42
N PHE A 600 -28.11 -23.03 -20.02
CA PHE A 600 -27.76 -24.25 -20.77
C PHE A 600 -28.18 -25.55 -20.09
N THR A 601 -28.49 -25.54 -18.78
CA THR A 601 -28.84 -26.76 -18.03
C THR A 601 -30.34 -26.88 -17.78
N LYS A 602 -31.05 -27.64 -18.63
CA LYS A 602 -32.51 -27.86 -18.49
C LYS A 602 -32.91 -28.47 -17.14
N ALA A 603 -32.09 -29.37 -16.59
CA ALA A 603 -32.33 -29.97 -15.29
C ALA A 603 -32.27 -28.93 -14.15
N PHE A 604 -31.32 -27.98 -14.23
CA PHE A 604 -31.20 -26.89 -13.29
C PHE A 604 -32.41 -25.94 -13.37
N ARG A 605 -32.82 -25.53 -14.58
CA ARG A 605 -34.02 -24.69 -14.75
C ARG A 605 -35.26 -25.30 -14.12
N ARG A 606 -35.46 -26.61 -14.32
CA ARG A 606 -36.58 -27.34 -13.71
C ARG A 606 -36.51 -27.27 -12.19
N ASP A 607 -35.37 -27.60 -11.61
CA ASP A 607 -35.20 -27.65 -10.15
C ASP A 607 -35.33 -26.24 -9.53
N PHE A 608 -34.84 -25.20 -10.22
CA PHE A 608 -35.05 -23.79 -9.88
C PHE A 608 -36.54 -23.40 -9.87
N PHE A 609 -37.31 -23.72 -10.93
CA PHE A 609 -38.74 -23.41 -10.96
C PHE A 609 -39.55 -24.20 -9.92
N LEU A 610 -39.13 -25.43 -9.59
CA LEU A 610 -39.74 -26.22 -8.51
C LEU A 610 -39.47 -25.60 -7.13
N LEU A 611 -38.25 -25.09 -6.88
CA LEU A 611 -37.92 -24.36 -5.65
C LEU A 611 -38.69 -23.03 -5.56
N MET A 612 -38.74 -22.27 -6.65
CA MET A 612 -39.51 -21.01 -6.72
C MET A 612 -41.00 -21.23 -6.46
N SER A 613 -41.56 -22.34 -6.93
CA SER A 613 -42.95 -22.73 -6.67
C SER A 613 -43.21 -23.03 -5.17
N LYS A 614 -42.24 -23.62 -4.46
CA LYS A 614 -42.30 -23.79 -2.99
C LYS A 614 -42.22 -22.45 -2.25
N LEU A 615 -41.52 -21.46 -2.80
CA LEU A 615 -41.41 -20.09 -2.26
C LEU A 615 -42.58 -19.17 -2.67
N GLY A 616 -43.58 -19.69 -3.40
CA GLY A 616 -44.82 -18.96 -3.73
C GLY A 616 -44.83 -18.24 -5.09
N CYS A 617 -43.71 -18.18 -5.81
CA CYS A 617 -43.59 -17.52 -7.12
C CYS A 617 -43.56 -18.54 -8.29
N CYS A 618 -44.02 -18.15 -9.49
CA CYS A 618 -43.91 -18.97 -10.72
C CYS A 618 -44.62 -20.35 -10.72
N LYS A 619 -45.73 -20.51 -9.98
CA LYS A 619 -46.51 -21.77 -9.91
C LYS A 619 -46.89 -22.34 -11.29
N SER A 620 -47.32 -21.50 -12.23
CA SER A 620 -47.73 -21.91 -13.58
C SER A 620 -46.61 -22.55 -14.42
N ARG A 621 -45.36 -22.07 -14.30
CA ARG A 621 -44.20 -22.68 -14.99
C ARG A 621 -43.77 -24.00 -14.35
N ALA A 622 -43.88 -24.12 -13.02
CA ALA A 622 -43.59 -25.35 -12.31
C ALA A 622 -44.60 -26.47 -12.62
N GLU A 623 -45.88 -26.13 -12.80
CA GLU A 623 -46.95 -27.02 -13.28
C GLU A 623 -46.63 -27.57 -14.69
N LEU A 624 -46.15 -26.70 -15.60
CA LEU A 624 -45.76 -27.08 -16.96
C LEU A 624 -44.59 -28.08 -17.01
N TYR A 625 -43.62 -27.94 -16.09
CA TYR A 625 -42.56 -28.93 -15.92
C TYR A 625 -43.03 -30.24 -15.26
N ARG A 626 -44.08 -30.20 -14.42
CA ARG A 626 -44.75 -31.40 -13.89
C ARG A 626 -45.57 -32.12 -14.97
N MET A 627 -46.29 -31.40 -15.83
CA MET A 627 -47.12 -32.00 -16.90
C MET A 627 -46.30 -32.68 -17.99
N ASN A 628 -45.15 -32.11 -18.39
CA ASN A 628 -44.25 -32.76 -19.35
C ASN A 628 -43.70 -34.11 -18.85
N TYR A 629 -43.65 -34.32 -17.53
CA TYR A 629 -43.26 -35.59 -16.92
C TYR A 629 -44.38 -36.63 -17.01
N PHE A 630 -45.63 -36.23 -16.77
CA PHE A 630 -46.79 -37.11 -16.93
C PHE A 630 -46.99 -37.55 -18.38
N SER A 631 -46.84 -36.64 -19.35
CA SER A 631 -46.94 -36.96 -20.78
C SER A 631 -45.92 -38.01 -21.24
N ALA A 632 -44.66 -37.88 -20.82
CA ALA A 632 -43.60 -38.85 -21.13
C ALA A 632 -43.80 -40.22 -20.44
N TYR A 633 -44.41 -40.24 -19.25
CA TYR A 633 -44.74 -41.49 -18.57
C TYR A 633 -45.91 -42.20 -19.26
N THR A 634 -46.94 -41.46 -19.70
CA THR A 634 -48.06 -42.03 -20.47
C THR A 634 -47.70 -42.47 -21.89
N SER A 635 -46.73 -41.83 -22.54
CA SER A 635 -46.28 -42.28 -23.87
C SER A 635 -45.50 -43.60 -23.79
N ASN A 636 -44.75 -43.83 -22.71
CA ASN A 636 -44.06 -45.11 -22.47
C ASN A 636 -45.03 -46.25 -22.07
N CYS A 637 -46.17 -45.94 -21.43
CA CYS A 637 -47.20 -46.96 -21.18
C CYS A 637 -48.00 -47.34 -22.44
N LYS A 638 -48.17 -46.43 -23.42
CA LYS A 638 -48.89 -46.75 -24.67
C LYS A 638 -48.08 -47.57 -25.68
N ASN A 639 -46.75 -47.54 -25.61
CA ASN A 639 -45.89 -48.36 -26.49
C ASN A 639 -45.64 -49.79 -25.96
N GLY A 640 -46.21 -50.16 -24.81
CA GLY A 640 -46.09 -51.50 -24.21
C GLY A 640 -47.28 -52.44 -24.47
N SER A 641 -48.30 -52.01 -25.21
CA SER A 641 -49.51 -52.81 -25.46
C SER A 641 -49.97 -52.70 -26.91
N SER A 642 -49.34 -53.47 -27.80
CA SER A 642 -49.89 -53.77 -29.13
C SER A 642 -49.78 -55.26 -29.42
N ALA A 643 -50.91 -55.94 -29.18
CA ALA A 643 -51.49 -57.05 -29.93
C ALA A 643 -50.62 -58.28 -30.27
N THR A 644 -50.88 -59.37 -29.54
CA THR A 644 -50.71 -60.76 -29.99
C THR A 644 -51.65 -61.07 -31.17
N ALA A 645 -51.09 -61.51 -32.29
CA ALA A 645 -51.82 -62.08 -33.43
C ALA A 645 -52.18 -63.57 -33.17
N PRO A 646 -53.25 -64.12 -33.79
CA PRO A 646 -53.65 -65.51 -33.58
C PRO A 646 -52.85 -66.50 -34.44
N HIS A 647 -52.56 -67.66 -33.84
CA HIS A 647 -51.90 -68.82 -34.44
C HIS A 647 -52.73 -69.48 -35.57
N GLN A 648 -52.08 -69.83 -36.69
CA GLN A 648 -52.56 -70.84 -37.64
C GLN A 648 -52.18 -72.25 -37.15
N ALA A 649 -53.14 -73.18 -37.21
CA ALA A 649 -52.98 -74.60 -36.90
C ALA A 649 -52.51 -75.42 -38.12
N PRO A 650 -51.82 -76.56 -37.94
CA PRO A 650 -51.44 -77.45 -39.03
C PRO A 650 -52.53 -78.47 -39.36
N GLN A 651 -52.69 -78.80 -40.66
CA GLN A 651 -53.50 -79.92 -41.15
C GLN A 651 -52.87 -81.27 -40.78
N PRO A 652 -53.69 -82.29 -40.49
CA PRO A 652 -53.41 -83.68 -40.84
C PRO A 652 -54.38 -84.17 -41.94
N LEU A 653 -53.97 -85.26 -42.61
CA LEU A 653 -54.70 -86.05 -43.62
C LEU A 653 -56.22 -86.15 -43.42
#